data_AF-A0A9P5J1F4-F1
#
_entry.id   AF-A0A9P5J1F4-F1
#
_cell.length_a   1.000
_cell.length_b   1.000
_cell.length_c   1.000
_cell.angle_alpha   90.00
_cell.angle_beta   90.00
_cell.angle_gamma   90.00
#
_symmetry.space_group_name_H-M   'P 1'
#
loop_
_entity.id
_entity.type
_entity.pdbx_description
1 polymer ?
#
loop_
_entity_poly.entity_id
_entity_poly.type
_entity_poly.pdbx_seq_one_letter_code
_entity_poly.pdbx_strand_id
1 'polypeptide(L)'
;MVTSFLGHQTINHRPVDIVDAMWKHPYSRDSGPITETPIPFSASYPPPHARPLSSEPSPNEVNIPIIPPLDAELFPGNPHPTSPHSPPNLSNDTRASDSKERAHIALSRYFVTRVSSFISGEMKRLASQPEVRAHHGQEFSWKSLLSFSFSQLQTKVIEVAPTLWTVLATAAVDTSKRPETASSVSADGRTHTPRDPWISCTVSALMLLYHRNIRCNIMQSIIGTTLFSTNAHRTVHAILSRLGLSVAYSTTTSSLHNLGFSASQKLLSIGRLMMNGVLSAHVVYDNINQYRRDWHSSLGSKNHLESGTAATCIIQENVPGGAFQGPPCYTRPPVPPQEDITFDTLCNEINEVHLEETGVVVILRSLFDRLPYLARRHPDLLGQFLDHRIAKHKLALRKTAYYPMECSNADESTTAGNLEVMNDIARQLGIQDEEFDLKRPIITVSGDQMSVARLRSVKYATQFNRSWSQAKRWVFPLIELWHMRYAYLHGIFSSHWSSATMSGDTGLRSWAEKLNRHINPLKLDFYPADRLATTLKDALTLNFVRIYIRHKCPILSRRTPSPTSLHLHEELLESCEAGGFLHKASSEELIAMAHSIYCTFGTSQAAINALHELPAAASEFFHEFSAPLPSYPRPSTSSFHVPSSEPGTADVEAGVSFLSSPTGCDLPSDEMMYTANHLAGLHPVADDDDDNVEEKSDAHSHPNSNASSGAGSSGSKHLRVPLVKPLPPPKMLQGDLQLYNTIILYRDLIRYSEFRESVHDGDIGRTFEVIKWLRFYFFGSSQYNYGNELLRQFADFRYRCTPDMLTAIMENYLVNPSGLCGRWHERDLLQEHLNFWLKRVFNGQLLTFDSSFYREAVSLNIVGFKDLSQSIFKTLGLSPVHSGHTLRDVTADINHLGLSFLDENLHIYTPGRAQTFACKDSVTRGGEKLLDGKLESFLNQYDAEDFIDS
;
A
#
# COMPACT_ATOMS: atom_id res chain seq x y z
N MET A 1 -26.48 29.15 -26.73
CA MET A 1 -26.52 28.11 -27.78
C MET A 1 -25.51 26.98 -27.50
N VAL A 2 -25.40 26.51 -26.23
CA VAL A 2 -24.59 25.35 -25.81
C VAL A 2 -25.23 24.77 -24.53
N THR A 3 -26.46 24.26 -24.64
CA THR A 3 -27.18 23.63 -23.50
C THR A 3 -28.07 22.45 -23.93
N SER A 4 -27.71 21.72 -24.99
CA SER A 4 -28.57 20.61 -25.47
C SER A 4 -27.84 19.39 -26.05
N PHE A 5 -26.72 18.95 -25.47
CA PHE A 5 -26.03 17.73 -25.95
C PHE A 5 -25.36 16.88 -24.85
N LEU A 6 -26.07 16.64 -23.74
CA LEU A 6 -25.69 15.61 -22.78
C LEU A 6 -26.94 14.79 -22.39
N GLY A 7 -27.35 13.92 -23.31
CA GLY A 7 -28.33 12.86 -23.07
C GLY A 7 -27.69 11.53 -23.43
N HIS A 8 -27.76 10.57 -22.50
CA HIS A 8 -27.29 9.19 -22.55
C HIS A 8 -25.77 8.95 -22.47
N GLN A 9 -25.28 8.75 -21.24
CA GLN A 9 -24.20 7.81 -20.98
C GLN A 9 -24.68 6.73 -20.01
N THR A 10 -24.51 5.50 -20.48
CA THR A 10 -24.54 4.25 -19.74
C THR A 10 -23.68 4.31 -18.48
N ILE A 11 -24.17 3.68 -17.42
CA ILE A 11 -23.50 3.55 -16.11
C ILE A 11 -22.27 2.65 -16.31
N ASN A 12 -21.14 3.24 -16.71
CA ASN A 12 -19.83 2.65 -16.55
C ASN A 12 -19.27 3.15 -15.22
N HIS A 13 -19.06 2.24 -14.27
CA HIS A 13 -18.32 2.51 -13.04
C HIS A 13 -17.01 3.23 -13.41
N ARG A 14 -16.82 4.45 -12.90
CA ARG A 14 -15.63 5.24 -13.23
C ARG A 14 -14.43 4.58 -12.53
N PRO A 15 -13.29 4.38 -13.22
CA PRO A 15 -12.07 3.84 -12.62
C PRO A 15 -11.58 4.62 -11.39
N VAL A 16 -11.98 5.90 -11.28
CA VAL A 16 -11.70 6.81 -10.16
C VAL A 16 -12.21 6.28 -8.82
N ASP A 17 -13.34 5.57 -8.79
CA ASP A 17 -13.93 5.01 -7.55
C ASP A 17 -13.12 3.83 -6.98
N ILE A 18 -12.25 3.23 -7.79
CA ILE A 18 -11.36 2.12 -7.39
C ILE A 18 -10.07 2.69 -6.78
N VAL A 19 -9.50 3.76 -7.36
CA VAL A 19 -8.25 4.42 -6.91
C VAL A 19 -8.35 4.99 -5.51
N ASP A 20 -9.50 5.59 -5.20
CA ASP A 20 -9.73 6.19 -3.90
C ASP A 20 -10.05 5.13 -2.84
N ALA A 21 -10.57 3.97 -3.23
CA ALA A 21 -10.68 2.78 -2.38
C ALA A 21 -9.31 2.10 -2.13
N MET A 22 -8.40 2.17 -3.11
CA MET A 22 -7.03 1.64 -3.03
C MET A 22 -6.16 2.45 -2.05
N TRP A 23 -6.11 3.78 -2.19
CA TRP A 23 -5.22 4.63 -1.38
C TRP A 23 -5.79 5.04 -0.01
N LYS A 24 -7.10 4.91 0.21
CA LYS A 24 -7.79 5.32 1.45
C LYS A 24 -8.50 4.17 2.13
N HIS A 25 -7.79 3.06 2.28
CA HIS A 25 -8.19 2.05 3.23
C HIS A 25 -8.18 2.65 4.66
N PRO A 26 -9.20 2.38 5.48
CA PRO A 26 -9.80 3.45 6.27
C PRO A 26 -9.67 3.21 7.77
N TYR A 27 -8.68 3.82 8.45
CA TYR A 27 -8.82 4.23 9.85
C TYR A 27 -7.88 5.42 10.13
N SER A 28 -8.45 6.61 10.29
CA SER A 28 -7.87 7.68 11.11
C SER A 28 -8.83 7.93 12.24
N ARG A 29 -8.36 7.88 13.48
CA ARG A 29 -8.88 8.80 14.50
C ARG A 29 -7.93 9.98 14.58
N ASP A 30 -8.53 11.16 14.55
CA ASP A 30 -7.92 12.41 14.98
C ASP A 30 -7.33 12.22 16.38
N SER A 31 -6.00 12.25 16.49
CA SER A 31 -5.36 12.73 17.70
C SER A 31 -5.31 14.25 17.61
N GLY A 32 -5.78 14.93 18.66
CA GLY A 32 -5.69 16.39 18.79
C GLY A 32 -4.25 16.91 18.67
N PRO A 33 -4.06 18.23 18.58
CA PRO A 33 -2.79 18.83 18.19
C PRO A 33 -1.71 18.51 19.24
N ILE A 34 -0.78 17.62 18.89
CA ILE A 34 0.48 17.47 19.61
C ILE A 34 1.39 18.58 19.10
N THR A 35 1.68 19.53 19.97
CA THR A 35 2.63 20.62 19.74
C THR A 35 4.01 20.05 19.45
N GLU A 36 4.50 20.22 18.22
CA GLU A 36 5.89 20.00 17.85
C GLU A 36 6.78 21.01 18.59
N THR A 37 7.45 20.57 19.66
CA THR A 37 8.62 21.28 20.19
C THR A 37 9.87 20.75 19.47
N PRO A 38 10.60 21.59 18.70
CA PRO A 38 11.85 21.19 18.07
C PRO A 38 12.95 20.97 19.13
N ILE A 39 13.54 19.79 19.15
CA ILE A 39 14.78 19.51 19.88
C ILE A 39 15.95 20.07 19.05
N PRO A 40 16.81 20.95 19.59
CA PRO A 40 17.89 21.56 18.84
C PRO A 40 19.09 20.61 18.72
N PHE A 41 19.49 20.31 17.48
CA PHE A 41 20.81 19.74 17.18
C PHE A 41 21.89 20.81 17.36
N SER A 42 22.72 20.62 18.38
CA SER A 42 23.97 21.35 18.61
C SER A 42 25.10 20.69 17.83
N ALA A 43 25.61 21.37 16.80
CA ALA A 43 26.92 21.08 16.22
C ALA A 43 27.66 22.40 15.99
N SER A 44 28.55 22.71 16.93
CA SER A 44 29.43 23.87 16.96
C SER A 44 30.76 23.55 16.27
N TYR A 45 31.05 24.19 15.14
CA TYR A 45 32.43 24.49 14.71
C TYR A 45 32.47 25.84 13.96
N PRO A 46 33.42 26.74 14.29
CA PRO A 46 33.49 28.09 13.74
C PRO A 46 34.35 28.17 12.46
N PRO A 47 34.04 29.07 11.50
CA PRO A 47 34.94 29.41 10.41
C PRO A 47 35.89 30.56 10.81
N PRO A 48 37.15 30.58 10.35
CA PRO A 48 38.06 31.66 10.67
C PRO A 48 37.87 32.89 9.77
N HIS A 49 38.13 34.02 10.41
CA HIS A 49 38.10 35.39 9.92
C HIS A 49 38.99 35.68 8.71
N ALA A 50 38.54 36.58 7.84
CA ALA A 50 39.42 37.50 7.10
C ALA A 50 38.78 38.89 7.02
N ARG A 51 39.45 39.88 7.62
CA ARG A 51 39.19 41.32 7.43
C ARG A 51 40.09 41.87 6.31
N PRO A 52 39.71 43.02 5.70
CA PRO A 52 40.35 43.61 4.53
C PRO A 52 41.39 44.68 4.91
N LEU A 53 42.23 45.10 3.93
CA LEU A 53 42.82 46.45 3.69
C LEU A 53 43.95 46.33 2.64
N SER A 54 43.76 46.85 1.42
CA SER A 54 44.27 48.15 0.88
C SER A 54 45.72 48.16 0.38
N SER A 55 45.92 48.45 -0.92
CA SER A 55 46.86 49.47 -1.43
C SER A 55 46.87 49.50 -2.96
N GLU A 56 46.69 50.71 -3.52
CA GLU A 56 46.97 51.11 -4.90
C GLU A 56 48.49 51.10 -5.21
N PRO A 57 48.93 51.15 -6.49
CA PRO A 57 49.08 52.43 -7.21
C PRO A 57 48.65 52.42 -8.71
N SER A 58 48.25 53.59 -9.22
CA SER A 58 48.12 53.95 -10.66
C SER A 58 49.48 54.47 -11.22
N PRO A 59 49.62 55.04 -12.44
CA PRO A 59 48.71 55.14 -13.61
C PRO A 59 49.38 54.78 -14.96
N ASN A 60 48.59 54.71 -16.04
CA ASN A 60 49.00 55.22 -17.36
C ASN A 60 47.78 55.44 -18.27
N GLU A 61 47.83 56.57 -18.96
CA GLU A 61 46.82 57.20 -19.81
C GLU A 61 46.58 56.45 -21.14
N VAL A 62 45.43 56.71 -21.79
CA VAL A 62 45.32 57.30 -23.14
C VAL A 62 43.99 56.93 -23.86
N ASN A 63 43.31 57.99 -24.29
CA ASN A 63 42.37 58.19 -25.40
C ASN A 63 40.94 57.60 -25.45
N ILE A 64 40.02 58.56 -25.38
CA ILE A 64 38.62 58.54 -25.84
C ILE A 64 38.58 59.01 -27.31
N PRO A 65 37.81 58.37 -28.22
CA PRO A 65 37.51 58.96 -29.52
C PRO A 65 36.19 59.75 -29.52
N ILE A 66 36.29 60.96 -30.04
CA ILE A 66 35.21 61.86 -30.49
C ILE A 66 35.04 61.65 -32.00
N ILE A 67 33.80 61.48 -32.49
CA ILE A 67 33.44 61.45 -33.93
C ILE A 67 32.06 62.14 -34.10
N PRO A 68 31.79 62.87 -35.21
CA PRO A 68 31.28 64.26 -35.21
C PRO A 68 29.90 64.43 -35.91
N PRO A 69 29.39 65.65 -36.23
CA PRO A 69 28.01 65.90 -36.67
C PRO A 69 27.84 65.86 -38.20
N LEU A 70 26.59 65.81 -38.69
CA LEU A 70 26.26 65.98 -40.11
C LEU A 70 25.09 66.96 -40.32
N ASP A 71 25.39 68.04 -41.04
CA ASP A 71 24.50 68.98 -41.76
C ASP A 71 23.88 68.30 -43.00
N ALA A 72 22.59 68.48 -43.34
CA ALA A 72 21.92 69.51 -44.16
C ALA A 72 21.83 69.21 -45.68
N GLU A 73 20.76 69.76 -46.31
CA GLU A 73 20.32 69.80 -47.73
C GLU A 73 19.01 68.99 -48.01
N LEU A 74 17.93 69.47 -48.65
CA LEU A 74 17.60 70.68 -49.44
C LEU A 74 16.05 70.86 -49.57
N PHE A 75 15.61 72.12 -49.72
CA PHE A 75 14.25 72.73 -49.92
C PHE A 75 13.63 72.49 -51.33
N PRO A 76 12.41 72.96 -51.77
CA PRO A 76 11.63 74.20 -51.44
C PRO A 76 10.06 74.05 -51.37
N GLY A 77 9.20 75.05 -51.10
CA GLY A 77 9.32 76.50 -50.98
C GLY A 77 8.04 77.23 -50.46
N ASN A 78 8.25 78.52 -50.20
CA ASN A 78 7.41 79.69 -49.79
C ASN A 78 6.01 79.86 -50.44
N PRO A 79 5.14 80.86 -50.04
CA PRO A 79 5.41 82.09 -49.26
C PRO A 79 4.34 82.55 -48.21
N HIS A 80 4.73 83.51 -47.35
CA HIS A 80 3.86 84.42 -46.58
C HIS A 80 3.17 85.47 -47.49
N PRO A 81 2.06 86.11 -47.05
CA PRO A 81 2.18 87.51 -46.61
C PRO A 81 1.19 88.00 -45.50
N THR A 82 1.69 88.93 -44.67
CA THR A 82 1.06 90.17 -44.10
C THR A 82 -0.28 90.19 -43.32
N SER A 83 -0.19 90.76 -42.11
CA SER A 83 -1.18 91.35 -41.14
C SER A 83 -2.14 92.43 -41.73
N PRO A 84 -3.15 93.06 -41.06
CA PRO A 84 -3.74 92.97 -39.69
C PRO A 84 -5.31 92.90 -39.65
N HIS A 85 -5.94 92.74 -38.47
CA HIS A 85 -7.16 93.44 -37.99
C HIS A 85 -7.96 92.68 -36.89
N SER A 86 -8.14 93.36 -35.75
CA SER A 86 -9.20 93.33 -34.71
C SER A 86 -9.75 92.00 -34.12
N PRO A 87 -9.79 91.85 -32.78
CA PRO A 87 -10.32 90.65 -32.12
C PRO A 87 -11.84 90.76 -31.90
N PRO A 88 -12.61 89.65 -31.99
CA PRO A 88 -13.83 89.51 -31.23
C PRO A 88 -13.52 88.78 -29.92
N ASN A 89 -14.00 89.37 -28.83
CA ASN A 89 -14.08 88.81 -27.50
C ASN A 89 -14.49 87.33 -27.52
N LEU A 90 -13.55 86.43 -27.22
CA LEU A 90 -13.84 85.06 -26.80
C LEU A 90 -13.30 84.89 -25.38
N SER A 91 -14.25 84.69 -24.48
CA SER A 91 -14.13 84.45 -23.04
C SER A 91 -12.82 83.75 -22.64
N ASN A 92 -12.11 84.34 -21.66
CA ASN A 92 -10.94 83.74 -21.00
C ASN A 92 -11.18 82.32 -20.43
N ASP A 93 -12.44 81.88 -20.30
CA ASP A 93 -12.78 80.56 -19.74
C ASP A 93 -12.46 79.36 -20.65
N THR A 94 -12.48 79.52 -21.98
CA THR A 94 -12.19 78.39 -22.91
C THR A 94 -10.69 78.09 -23.01
N ARG A 95 -9.80 79.09 -22.91
CA ARG A 95 -8.34 78.87 -22.83
C ARG A 95 -7.91 78.24 -21.50
N ALA A 96 -8.57 78.58 -20.39
CA ALA A 96 -8.27 78.01 -19.08
C ALA A 96 -8.73 76.55 -18.96
N SER A 97 -9.89 76.20 -19.51
CA SER A 97 -10.38 74.82 -19.63
C SER A 97 -9.42 73.94 -20.45
N ASP A 98 -8.99 74.43 -21.60
CA ASP A 98 -8.11 73.71 -22.52
C ASP A 98 -6.65 73.60 -21.99
N SER A 99 -6.23 74.54 -21.14
CA SER A 99 -4.96 74.47 -20.39
C SER A 99 -5.04 73.52 -19.19
N LYS A 100 -6.17 73.46 -18.48
CA LYS A 100 -6.39 72.49 -17.39
C LYS A 100 -6.44 71.07 -17.92
N GLU A 101 -7.09 70.86 -19.06
CA GLU A 101 -7.15 69.56 -19.72
C GLU A 101 -5.75 69.11 -20.19
N ARG A 102 -4.98 70.01 -20.83
CA ARG A 102 -3.58 69.75 -21.20
C ARG A 102 -2.69 69.46 -19.99
N ALA A 103 -2.87 70.18 -18.88
CA ALA A 103 -2.15 69.92 -17.63
C ALA A 103 -2.55 68.57 -17.02
N HIS A 104 -3.83 68.21 -17.05
CA HIS A 104 -4.33 66.92 -16.57
C HIS A 104 -3.77 65.75 -17.38
N ILE A 105 -3.73 65.88 -18.71
CA ILE A 105 -3.12 64.90 -19.62
C ILE A 105 -1.61 64.78 -19.34
N ALA A 106 -0.90 65.91 -19.16
CA ALA A 106 0.53 65.91 -18.88
C ALA A 106 0.86 65.25 -17.53
N LEU A 107 0.10 65.56 -16.48
CA LEU A 107 0.23 64.93 -15.16
C LEU A 107 -0.11 63.45 -15.21
N SER A 108 -1.20 63.06 -15.87
CA SER A 108 -1.58 61.65 -16.04
C SER A 108 -0.47 60.87 -16.75
N ARG A 109 0.10 61.43 -17.83
CA ARG A 109 1.22 60.83 -18.53
C ARG A 109 2.45 60.71 -17.63
N TYR A 110 2.78 61.74 -16.87
CA TYR A 110 3.89 61.71 -15.91
C TYR A 110 3.73 60.59 -14.87
N PHE A 111 2.55 60.47 -14.25
CA PHE A 111 2.27 59.42 -13.27
C PHE A 111 2.37 58.02 -13.90
N VAL A 112 1.79 57.81 -15.08
CA VAL A 112 1.89 56.53 -15.81
C VAL A 112 3.34 56.17 -16.10
N THR A 113 4.15 57.12 -16.58
CA THR A 113 5.57 56.91 -16.84
C THR A 113 6.32 56.55 -15.56
N ARG A 114 6.00 57.21 -14.43
CA ARG A 114 6.68 56.95 -13.16
C ARG A 114 6.32 55.60 -12.55
N VAL A 115 5.03 55.24 -12.54
CA VAL A 115 4.56 53.92 -12.10
C VAL A 115 5.18 52.81 -12.96
N SER A 116 5.21 53.00 -14.29
CA SER A 116 5.83 52.06 -15.22
C SER A 116 7.33 51.86 -14.96
N SER A 117 8.05 52.93 -14.60
CA SER A 117 9.47 52.86 -14.20
C SER A 117 9.65 52.06 -12.90
N PHE A 118 8.80 52.28 -11.88
CA PHE A 118 8.83 51.51 -10.64
C PHE A 118 8.56 50.02 -10.88
N ILE A 119 7.49 49.68 -11.61
CA ILE A 119 7.16 48.29 -11.96
C ILE A 119 8.31 47.66 -12.74
N SER A 120 8.92 48.38 -13.68
CA SER A 120 10.05 47.84 -14.44
C SER A 120 11.24 47.48 -13.55
N GLY A 121 11.55 48.30 -12.54
CA GLY A 121 12.58 48.02 -11.54
C GLY A 121 12.23 46.89 -10.58
N GLU A 122 10.99 46.86 -10.07
CA GLU A 122 10.46 45.80 -9.21
C GLU A 122 10.56 44.43 -9.88
N MET A 123 10.12 44.33 -11.13
CA MET A 123 10.16 43.09 -11.90
C MET A 123 11.59 42.59 -12.18
N LYS A 124 12.59 43.48 -12.29
CA LYS A 124 14.01 43.07 -12.36
C LYS A 124 14.48 42.45 -11.04
N ARG A 125 14.10 43.04 -9.89
CA ARG A 125 14.40 42.49 -8.56
C ARG A 125 13.65 41.20 -8.27
N LEU A 126 12.42 41.07 -8.74
CA LEU A 126 11.65 39.84 -8.63
C LEU A 126 12.27 38.73 -9.47
N ALA A 127 12.71 39.05 -10.70
CA ALA A 127 13.38 38.10 -11.58
C ALA A 127 14.71 37.57 -11.01
N SER A 128 15.38 38.29 -10.11
CA SER A 128 16.61 37.84 -9.45
C SER A 128 16.37 36.96 -8.23
N GLN A 129 15.12 36.81 -7.77
CA GLN A 129 14.80 35.93 -6.65
C GLN A 129 14.97 34.45 -7.07
N PRO A 130 15.58 33.59 -6.23
CA PRO A 130 15.67 32.16 -6.52
C PRO A 130 14.31 31.46 -6.48
N GLU A 131 13.39 31.88 -5.62
CA GLU A 131 12.10 31.21 -5.37
C GLU A 131 11.17 31.22 -6.59
N VAL A 132 11.36 32.14 -7.54
CA VAL A 132 10.55 32.22 -8.77
C VAL A 132 11.12 31.37 -9.92
N ARG A 133 12.27 30.71 -9.72
CA ARG A 133 12.99 29.97 -10.77
C ARG A 133 13.02 28.48 -10.44
N ALA A 134 12.68 27.63 -11.41
CA ALA A 134 12.78 26.18 -11.22
C ALA A 134 14.23 25.64 -11.26
N HIS A 135 15.18 26.42 -11.82
CA HIS A 135 16.54 25.95 -12.16
C HIS A 135 17.68 26.83 -11.62
N HIS A 136 17.50 27.59 -10.53
CA HIS A 136 18.56 28.50 -10.05
C HIS A 136 19.59 27.78 -9.17
N GLY A 137 20.70 27.29 -9.74
CA GLY A 137 21.86 26.79 -8.98
C GLY A 137 21.61 25.55 -8.10
N GLN A 138 20.37 25.06 -8.05
CA GLN A 138 19.95 23.78 -7.48
C GLN A 138 19.38 22.90 -8.59
N GLU A 139 19.59 21.60 -8.45
CA GLU A 139 19.05 20.57 -9.34
C GLU A 139 17.51 20.60 -9.31
N PHE A 140 16.87 20.55 -10.49
CA PHE A 140 15.41 20.45 -10.58
C PHE A 140 14.98 19.12 -9.96
N SER A 141 14.26 19.17 -8.83
CA SER A 141 13.97 17.98 -8.02
C SER A 141 12.51 17.92 -7.60
N TRP A 142 12.02 16.70 -7.31
CA TRP A 142 10.70 16.49 -6.72
C TRP A 142 10.53 17.22 -5.39
N LYS A 143 11.59 17.32 -4.58
CA LYS A 143 11.57 18.07 -3.31
C LYS A 143 11.19 19.54 -3.55
N SER A 144 11.82 20.17 -4.55
CA SER A 144 11.55 21.57 -4.91
C SER A 144 10.14 21.78 -5.46
N LEU A 145 9.62 20.83 -6.24
CA LEU A 145 8.25 20.88 -6.77
C LEU A 145 7.19 20.69 -5.68
N LEU A 146 7.42 19.75 -4.75
CA LEU A 146 6.48 19.42 -3.69
C LEU A 146 6.49 20.44 -2.54
N SER A 147 7.59 21.16 -2.32
CA SER A 147 7.67 22.26 -1.35
C SER A 147 7.01 23.56 -1.83
N PHE A 148 6.48 23.60 -3.04
CA PHE A 148 5.89 24.80 -3.62
C PHE A 148 4.64 25.26 -2.87
N SER A 149 4.57 26.57 -2.61
CA SER A 149 3.43 27.22 -1.98
C SER A 149 3.09 28.55 -2.64
N PHE A 150 1.82 28.74 -3.02
CA PHE A 150 1.33 30.03 -3.53
C PHE A 150 1.38 31.12 -2.47
N SER A 151 1.17 30.81 -1.18
CA SER A 151 1.21 31.82 -0.12
C SER A 151 2.61 32.39 0.08
N GLN A 152 3.64 31.56 0.00
CA GLN A 152 5.04 32.00 0.09
C GLN A 152 5.43 32.92 -1.07
N LEU A 153 5.04 32.54 -2.30
CA LEU A 153 5.29 33.37 -3.48
C LEU A 153 4.48 34.67 -3.46
N GLN A 154 3.25 34.64 -2.99
CA GLN A 154 2.43 35.83 -2.80
C GLN A 154 3.13 36.83 -1.87
N THR A 155 3.57 36.39 -0.69
CA THR A 155 4.32 37.24 0.25
C THR A 155 5.57 37.84 -0.40
N LYS A 156 6.31 37.03 -1.17
CA LYS A 156 7.50 37.50 -1.88
C LYS A 156 7.18 38.55 -2.95
N VAL A 157 6.10 38.37 -3.72
CA VAL A 157 5.65 39.35 -4.72
C VAL A 157 5.27 40.66 -4.04
N ILE A 158 4.55 40.61 -2.91
CA ILE A 158 4.17 41.79 -2.12
C ILE A 158 5.41 42.54 -1.63
N GLU A 159 6.40 41.81 -1.11
CA GLU A 159 7.64 42.37 -0.56
C GLU A 159 8.52 43.02 -1.64
N VAL A 160 8.74 42.34 -2.76
CA VAL A 160 9.73 42.75 -3.78
C VAL A 160 9.13 43.67 -4.85
N ALA A 161 7.83 43.51 -5.14
CA ALA A 161 7.10 44.22 -6.17
C ALA A 161 5.77 44.86 -5.65
N PRO A 162 5.83 45.72 -4.62
CA PRO A 162 4.64 46.30 -3.99
C PRO A 162 3.82 47.19 -4.92
N THR A 163 4.46 47.93 -5.84
CA THR A 163 3.74 48.79 -6.80
C THR A 163 2.96 47.92 -7.79
N LEU A 164 3.59 46.89 -8.36
CA LEU A 164 2.91 45.92 -9.22
C LEU A 164 1.75 45.25 -8.50
N TRP A 165 1.99 44.76 -7.27
CA TRP A 165 0.95 44.13 -6.46
C TRP A 165 -0.23 45.06 -6.25
N THR A 166 0.03 46.32 -5.88
CA THR A 166 -1.02 47.33 -5.65
C THR A 166 -1.84 47.57 -6.92
N VAL A 167 -1.21 47.64 -8.10
CA VAL A 167 -1.93 47.81 -9.37
C VAL A 167 -2.80 46.59 -9.69
N LEU A 168 -2.26 45.37 -9.55
CA LEU A 168 -3.02 44.14 -9.80
C LEU A 168 -4.18 43.96 -8.82
N ALA A 169 -3.92 44.15 -7.52
CA ALA A 169 -4.95 44.13 -6.48
C ALA A 169 -6.00 45.21 -6.72
N THR A 170 -5.59 46.37 -7.25
CA THR A 170 -6.50 47.46 -7.61
C THR A 170 -7.44 47.07 -8.75
N ALA A 171 -6.94 46.31 -9.72
CA ALA A 171 -7.77 45.80 -10.80
C ALA A 171 -8.68 44.63 -10.36
N ALA A 172 -8.23 43.80 -9.42
CA ALA A 172 -8.92 42.57 -9.03
C ALA A 172 -9.96 42.74 -7.91
N VAL A 173 -9.80 43.75 -7.04
CA VAL A 173 -10.61 43.93 -5.82
C VAL A 173 -11.22 45.33 -5.75
N ASP A 174 -12.53 45.39 -5.49
CA ASP A 174 -13.26 46.65 -5.28
C ASP A 174 -12.68 47.46 -4.12
N THR A 175 -12.77 48.79 -4.22
CA THR A 175 -12.22 49.71 -3.21
C THR A 175 -12.78 49.47 -1.81
N SER A 176 -14.05 49.04 -1.69
CA SER A 176 -14.69 48.77 -0.40
C SER A 176 -14.24 47.46 0.27
N LYS A 177 -13.50 46.61 -0.44
CA LYS A 177 -13.06 45.28 0.02
C LYS A 177 -11.53 45.16 0.08
N ARG A 178 -10.79 46.25 -0.14
CA ARG A 178 -9.33 46.24 -0.04
C ARG A 178 -8.89 46.32 1.41
N PRO A 179 -7.91 45.50 1.82
CA PRO A 179 -7.24 45.68 3.08
C PRO A 179 -6.48 47.03 3.12
N GLU A 180 -6.46 47.72 4.26
CA GLU A 180 -5.79 49.01 4.45
C GLU A 180 -4.26 48.93 4.29
N THR A 181 -3.68 47.73 4.45
CA THR A 181 -2.25 47.45 4.25
C THR A 181 -2.06 46.13 3.50
N ALA A 182 -1.07 46.06 2.60
CA ALA A 182 -0.75 44.83 1.85
C ALA A 182 -0.43 43.63 2.76
N SER A 183 -0.02 43.90 4.01
CA SER A 183 0.28 42.94 5.08
C SER A 183 -0.95 42.29 5.73
N SER A 184 -2.16 42.81 5.48
CA SER A 184 -3.41 42.33 6.11
C SER A 184 -4.20 41.33 5.25
N VAL A 185 -3.63 40.88 4.13
CA VAL A 185 -4.16 39.74 3.36
C VAL A 185 -3.79 38.46 4.11
N SER A 186 -4.71 37.95 4.93
CA SER A 186 -4.51 36.68 5.66
C SER A 186 -4.23 35.55 4.68
N ALA A 187 -3.09 34.87 4.86
CA ALA A 187 -2.71 33.65 4.16
C ALA A 187 -3.55 32.42 4.57
N ASP A 188 -4.60 32.61 5.39
CA ASP A 188 -5.54 31.57 5.77
C ASP A 188 -6.50 31.29 4.61
N GLY A 189 -6.11 30.31 3.80
CA GLY A 189 -6.79 29.82 2.59
C GLY A 189 -8.13 29.14 2.83
N ARG A 190 -9.07 29.81 3.51
CA ARG A 190 -10.48 29.39 3.60
C ARG A 190 -11.41 30.53 3.21
N THR A 191 -11.33 30.96 1.96
CA THR A 191 -12.49 31.61 1.35
C THR A 191 -13.29 30.53 0.63
N HIS A 192 -14.56 30.32 1.01
CA HIS A 192 -15.48 29.40 0.32
C HIS A 192 -15.87 29.90 -1.10
N THR A 193 -15.16 30.91 -1.62
CA THR A 193 -15.40 31.48 -2.93
C THR A 193 -14.57 30.74 -3.99
N PRO A 194 -15.17 30.26 -5.10
CA PRO A 194 -14.45 29.54 -6.16
C PRO A 194 -13.34 30.33 -6.87
N ARG A 195 -13.22 31.63 -6.58
CA ARG A 195 -12.28 32.56 -7.23
C ARG A 195 -11.58 33.37 -6.15
N ASP A 196 -10.31 33.07 -5.93
CA ASP A 196 -9.46 33.83 -5.02
C ASP A 196 -8.74 34.96 -5.81
N PRO A 197 -9.05 36.24 -5.53
CA PRO A 197 -8.44 37.36 -6.23
C PRO A 197 -6.95 37.51 -5.92
N TRP A 198 -6.47 37.07 -4.76
CA TRP A 198 -5.07 37.18 -4.35
C TRP A 198 -4.20 36.15 -5.05
N ILE A 199 -4.70 34.91 -5.17
CA ILE A 199 -4.08 33.89 -6.03
C ILE A 199 -4.05 34.39 -7.48
N SER A 200 -5.14 35.01 -7.97
CA SER A 200 -5.20 35.56 -9.32
C SER A 200 -4.16 36.66 -9.57
N CYS A 201 -3.95 37.56 -8.59
CA CYS A 201 -2.90 38.58 -8.67
C CYS A 201 -1.51 37.96 -8.69
N THR A 202 -1.26 36.97 -7.83
CA THR A 202 0.02 36.24 -7.77
C THR A 202 0.33 35.53 -9.08
N VAL A 203 -0.64 34.76 -9.61
CA VAL A 203 -0.52 34.07 -10.90
C VAL A 203 -0.27 35.07 -12.03
N SER A 204 -0.97 36.21 -12.05
CA SER A 204 -0.78 37.25 -13.07
C SER A 204 0.62 37.85 -13.01
N ALA A 205 1.13 38.16 -11.81
CA ALA A 205 2.48 38.66 -11.63
C ALA A 205 3.53 37.66 -12.13
N LEU A 206 3.39 36.37 -11.78
CA LEU A 206 4.28 35.30 -12.21
C LEU A 206 4.20 35.02 -13.72
N MET A 207 3.01 35.10 -14.30
CA MET A 207 2.80 34.97 -15.76
C MET A 207 3.52 36.09 -16.52
N LEU A 208 3.36 37.34 -16.08
CA LEU A 208 4.06 38.48 -16.68
C LEU A 208 5.58 38.40 -16.46
N LEU A 209 6.01 37.92 -15.31
CA LEU A 209 7.43 37.73 -15.00
C LEU A 209 8.06 36.69 -15.91
N TYR A 210 7.38 35.58 -16.17
CA TYR A 210 7.83 34.54 -17.09
C TYR A 210 8.00 35.05 -18.53
N HIS A 211 7.05 35.85 -19.03
CA HIS A 211 7.18 36.50 -20.35
C HIS A 211 8.38 37.45 -20.41
N ARG A 212 8.70 38.13 -19.30
CA ARG A 212 9.86 39.00 -19.21
C ARG A 212 11.18 38.23 -19.10
N ASN A 213 11.17 37.09 -18.41
CA ASN A 213 12.32 36.24 -18.20
C ASN A 213 11.90 34.78 -18.07
N ILE A 214 12.14 34.01 -19.13
CA ILE A 214 11.78 32.58 -19.23
C ILE A 214 12.42 31.70 -18.16
N ARG A 215 13.46 32.16 -17.44
CA ARG A 215 14.06 31.44 -16.32
C ARG A 215 13.21 31.50 -15.04
N CYS A 216 12.26 32.42 -14.96
CA CYS A 216 11.32 32.55 -13.85
C CYS A 216 10.08 31.68 -14.12
N ASN A 217 10.27 30.35 -14.07
CA ASN A 217 9.32 29.37 -14.58
C ASN A 217 8.79 28.39 -13.52
N ILE A 218 8.97 28.63 -12.22
CA ILE A 218 8.60 27.63 -11.18
C ILE A 218 7.12 27.22 -11.26
N MET A 219 6.22 28.20 -11.35
CA MET A 219 4.77 27.96 -11.46
C MET A 219 4.45 27.24 -12.77
N GLN A 220 5.04 27.69 -13.88
CA GLN A 220 4.84 27.13 -15.21
C GLN A 220 5.33 25.67 -15.29
N SER A 221 6.44 25.34 -14.64
CA SER A 221 6.98 23.98 -14.57
C SER A 221 6.05 23.07 -13.77
N ILE A 222 5.53 23.53 -12.63
CA ILE A 222 4.59 22.77 -11.79
C ILE A 222 3.28 22.50 -12.54
N ILE A 223 2.71 23.54 -13.17
CA ILE A 223 1.50 23.39 -13.99
C ILE A 223 1.78 22.46 -15.17
N GLY A 224 2.90 22.60 -15.87
CA GLY A 224 3.29 21.72 -16.97
C GLY A 224 3.39 20.25 -16.56
N THR A 225 4.06 19.96 -15.44
CA THR A 225 4.17 18.61 -14.87
C THR A 225 2.81 18.07 -14.40
N THR A 226 1.94 18.92 -13.84
CA THR A 226 0.59 18.53 -13.40
C THR A 226 -0.31 18.20 -14.60
N LEU A 227 -0.24 19.00 -15.67
CA LEU A 227 -0.95 18.70 -16.92
C LEU A 227 -0.49 17.36 -17.50
N PHE A 228 0.81 17.08 -17.44
CA PHE A 228 1.36 15.81 -17.89
C PHE A 228 0.85 14.64 -17.04
N SER A 229 0.93 14.74 -15.70
CA SER A 229 0.51 13.66 -14.78
C SER A 229 -1.00 13.39 -14.80
N THR A 230 -1.80 14.35 -15.26
CA THR A 230 -3.25 14.22 -15.46
C THR A 230 -3.61 13.77 -16.88
N ASN A 231 -2.62 13.45 -17.72
CA ASN A 231 -2.79 13.07 -19.12
C ASN A 231 -3.59 14.11 -19.92
N ALA A 232 -3.32 15.40 -19.68
CA ALA A 232 -3.94 16.49 -20.42
C ALA A 232 -3.53 16.42 -21.90
N HIS A 233 -4.48 16.66 -22.80
CA HIS A 233 -4.22 16.60 -24.24
C HIS A 233 -3.12 17.59 -24.65
N ARG A 234 -2.25 17.22 -25.62
CA ARG A 234 -1.14 18.07 -26.09
C ARG A 234 -1.58 19.48 -26.52
N THR A 235 -2.80 19.62 -27.05
CA THR A 235 -3.40 20.92 -27.37
C THR A 235 -3.55 21.81 -26.14
N VAL A 236 -3.93 21.27 -24.98
CA VAL A 236 -4.06 22.00 -23.72
C VAL A 236 -2.69 22.53 -23.27
N HIS A 237 -1.66 21.68 -23.34
CA HIS A 237 -0.28 22.11 -23.08
C HIS A 237 0.14 23.26 -24.01
N ALA A 238 -0.14 23.15 -25.32
CA ALA A 238 0.21 24.18 -26.29
C ALA A 238 -0.50 25.52 -26.01
N ILE A 239 -1.81 25.49 -25.73
CA ILE A 239 -2.59 26.68 -25.39
C ILE A 239 -2.04 27.34 -24.12
N LEU A 240 -1.88 26.59 -23.03
CA LEU A 240 -1.47 27.14 -21.74
C LEU A 240 -0.02 27.63 -21.76
N SER A 241 0.85 26.97 -22.53
CA SER A 241 2.23 27.42 -22.74
C SER A 241 2.28 28.76 -23.49
N ARG A 242 1.43 28.95 -24.51
CA ARG A 242 1.33 30.21 -25.26
C ARG A 242 0.81 31.36 -24.41
N LEU A 243 -0.04 31.07 -23.42
CA LEU A 243 -0.55 32.04 -22.45
C LEU A 243 0.45 32.32 -21.29
N GLY A 244 1.58 31.61 -21.22
CA GLY A 244 2.56 31.74 -20.15
C GLY A 244 2.11 31.17 -18.80
N LEU A 245 1.09 30.30 -18.79
CA LEU A 245 0.58 29.60 -17.62
C LEU A 245 1.29 28.26 -17.38
N SER A 246 1.90 27.70 -18.42
CA SER A 246 2.67 26.45 -18.37
C SER A 246 3.98 26.62 -19.15
N VAL A 247 4.96 25.74 -18.91
CA VAL A 247 6.06 25.55 -19.86
C VAL A 247 5.58 24.78 -21.09
N ALA A 248 6.35 24.80 -22.17
CA ALA A 248 6.07 23.99 -23.35
C ALA A 248 6.12 22.48 -23.02
N TYR A 249 5.36 21.66 -23.75
CA TYR A 249 5.36 20.20 -23.56
C TYR A 249 6.76 19.60 -23.65
N SER A 250 7.57 20.05 -24.62
CA SER A 250 8.97 19.62 -24.77
C SER A 250 9.82 19.94 -23.55
N THR A 251 9.63 21.12 -22.95
CA THR A 251 10.30 21.51 -21.71
C THR A 251 9.88 20.61 -20.55
N THR A 252 8.58 20.31 -20.41
CA THR A 252 8.10 19.35 -19.41
C THR A 252 8.76 18.00 -19.59
N THR A 253 8.77 17.43 -20.79
CA THR A 253 9.39 16.13 -21.04
C THR A 253 10.89 16.12 -20.77
N SER A 254 11.63 17.17 -21.14
CA SER A 254 13.06 17.29 -20.82
C SER A 254 13.30 17.37 -19.31
N SER A 255 12.47 18.12 -18.57
CA SER A 255 12.52 18.17 -17.11
C SER A 255 12.25 16.82 -16.46
N LEU A 256 11.33 16.02 -17.02
CA LEU A 256 11.05 14.67 -16.53
C LEU A 256 12.21 13.70 -16.78
N HIS A 257 12.85 13.75 -17.94
CA HIS A 257 14.08 12.97 -18.17
C HIS A 257 15.18 13.32 -17.18
N ASN A 258 15.36 14.61 -16.86
CA ASN A 258 16.36 15.01 -15.86
C ASN A 258 16.02 14.46 -14.47
N LEU A 259 14.76 14.54 -14.04
CA LEU A 259 14.31 13.94 -12.77
C LEU A 259 14.52 12.42 -12.75
N GLY A 260 14.20 11.76 -13.86
CA GLY A 260 14.40 10.32 -14.05
C GLY A 260 15.87 9.93 -13.99
N PHE A 261 16.74 10.70 -14.65
CA PHE A 261 18.18 10.50 -14.57
C PHE A 261 18.70 10.60 -13.13
N SER A 262 18.27 11.62 -12.37
CA SER A 262 18.65 11.75 -10.95
C SER A 262 18.14 10.56 -10.11
N ALA A 263 16.95 10.02 -10.41
CA ALA A 263 16.42 8.82 -9.77
C ALA A 263 17.22 7.55 -10.12
N SER A 264 17.63 7.40 -11.38
CA SER A 264 18.52 6.32 -11.82
C SER A 264 19.89 6.40 -11.13
N GLN A 265 20.49 7.59 -11.02
CA GLN A 265 21.72 7.79 -10.24
C GLN A 265 21.56 7.40 -8.77
N LYS A 266 20.36 7.61 -8.20
CA LYS A 266 20.06 7.18 -6.84
C LYS A 266 20.04 5.64 -6.72
N LEU A 267 19.44 4.92 -7.67
CA LEU A 267 19.47 3.45 -7.71
C LEU A 267 20.89 2.89 -7.83
N LEU A 268 21.71 3.47 -8.71
CA LEU A 268 23.14 3.12 -8.82
C LEU A 268 23.89 3.36 -7.50
N SER A 269 23.59 4.45 -6.79
CA SER A 269 24.19 4.71 -5.48
C SER A 269 23.75 3.69 -4.42
N ILE A 270 22.50 3.21 -4.48
CA ILE A 270 21.97 2.18 -3.60
C ILE A 270 22.73 0.87 -3.83
N GLY A 271 22.89 0.42 -5.08
CA GLY A 271 23.65 -0.80 -5.38
C GLY A 271 25.09 -0.75 -4.88
N ARG A 272 25.80 0.39 -5.06
CA ARG A 272 27.15 0.56 -4.49
C ARG A 272 27.17 0.47 -2.96
N LEU A 273 26.19 1.07 -2.28
CA LEU A 273 26.09 1.01 -0.82
C LEU A 273 25.75 -0.39 -0.32
N MET A 274 24.90 -1.13 -1.04
CA MET A 274 24.63 -2.55 -0.76
C MET A 274 25.90 -3.38 -0.87
N MET A 275 26.65 -3.21 -1.95
CA MET A 275 27.91 -3.93 -2.15
C MET A 275 28.98 -3.54 -1.14
N ASN A 276 28.89 -2.39 -0.48
CA ASN A 276 29.81 -2.00 0.58
C ASN A 276 29.30 -2.39 1.99
N GLY A 277 28.18 -3.11 2.08
CA GLY A 277 27.57 -3.52 3.35
C GLY A 277 27.03 -2.35 4.17
N VAL A 278 26.80 -1.19 3.56
CA VAL A 278 26.33 0.04 4.24
C VAL A 278 24.82 0.02 4.44
N LEU A 279 24.07 -0.59 3.51
CA LEU A 279 22.62 -0.77 3.61
C LEU A 279 22.20 -2.07 2.95
N SER A 280 20.94 -2.46 3.14
CA SER A 280 20.31 -3.56 2.41
C SER A 280 19.01 -3.08 1.76
N ALA A 281 18.59 -3.77 0.72
CA ALA A 281 17.38 -3.45 -0.01
C ALA A 281 16.64 -4.72 -0.43
N HIS A 282 15.33 -4.53 -0.58
CA HIS A 282 14.37 -5.51 -1.08
C HIS A 282 13.81 -5.03 -2.40
N VAL A 283 13.56 -5.93 -3.36
CA VAL A 283 12.91 -5.57 -4.62
C VAL A 283 11.60 -6.32 -4.77
N VAL A 284 10.50 -5.57 -4.83
CA VAL A 284 9.18 -6.11 -5.19
C VAL A 284 8.90 -5.77 -6.64
N TYR A 285 8.37 -6.71 -7.42
CA TYR A 285 7.93 -6.47 -8.78
C TYR A 285 6.59 -7.15 -9.06
N ASP A 286 5.89 -6.61 -10.06
CA ASP A 286 4.58 -7.10 -10.48
C ASP A 286 4.30 -6.70 -11.94
N ASN A 287 3.31 -7.35 -12.53
CA ASN A 287 2.91 -7.18 -13.91
C ASN A 287 2.09 -5.91 -14.16
N ILE A 288 2.46 -5.18 -15.20
CA ILE A 288 1.70 -4.05 -15.75
C ILE A 288 1.14 -4.44 -17.12
N ASN A 289 0.12 -5.29 -17.11
CA ASN A 289 -0.62 -5.58 -18.34
C ASN A 289 -1.51 -4.38 -18.74
N GLN A 290 -1.48 -3.99 -20.02
CA GLN A 290 -2.36 -2.98 -20.60
C GLN A 290 -2.94 -3.43 -21.94
N TYR A 291 -4.26 -3.32 -22.09
CA TYR A 291 -4.92 -3.56 -23.37
C TYR A 291 -4.70 -2.38 -24.31
N ARG A 292 -4.02 -2.61 -25.43
CA ARG A 292 -4.05 -1.69 -26.56
C ARG A 292 -5.35 -1.87 -27.32
N ARG A 293 -6.09 -0.76 -27.43
CA ARG A 293 -7.29 -0.69 -28.27
C ARG A 293 -6.89 -0.28 -29.67
N ASP A 294 -7.18 -1.13 -30.64
CA ASP A 294 -7.11 -0.71 -32.04
C ASP A 294 -8.25 0.26 -32.32
N TRP A 295 -7.90 1.46 -32.82
CA TRP A 295 -8.88 2.51 -33.12
C TRP A 295 -9.94 2.07 -34.15
N HIS A 296 -9.60 1.11 -35.01
CA HIS A 296 -10.51 0.45 -35.94
C HIS A 296 -10.35 -1.06 -35.82
N SER A 297 -11.11 -1.67 -34.92
CA SER A 297 -11.19 -3.14 -34.85
C SER A 297 -11.73 -3.70 -36.18
N SER A 298 -10.98 -4.57 -36.83
CA SER A 298 -11.39 -5.34 -38.00
C SER A 298 -11.26 -6.83 -37.71
N LEU A 299 -11.76 -7.71 -38.58
CA LEU A 299 -11.56 -9.16 -38.45
C LEU A 299 -10.07 -9.56 -38.32
N GLY A 300 -9.15 -8.75 -38.86
CA GLY A 300 -7.69 -8.94 -38.77
C GLY A 300 -6.97 -8.09 -37.72
N SER A 301 -7.66 -7.20 -37.00
CA SER A 301 -7.06 -6.32 -35.99
C SER A 301 -7.83 -6.43 -34.68
N LYS A 302 -7.25 -7.17 -33.73
CA LYS A 302 -7.80 -7.39 -32.39
C LYS A 302 -6.99 -6.59 -31.38
N ASN A 303 -7.67 -6.17 -30.31
CA ASN A 303 -7.00 -5.63 -29.14
C ASN A 303 -5.92 -6.61 -28.68
N HIS A 304 -4.69 -6.13 -28.53
CA HIS A 304 -3.58 -6.93 -28.00
C HIS A 304 -3.30 -6.49 -26.56
N LEU A 305 -3.03 -7.47 -25.70
CA LEU A 305 -2.53 -7.25 -24.36
C LEU A 305 -1.03 -7.01 -24.48
N GLU A 306 -0.56 -5.82 -24.12
CA GLU A 306 0.87 -5.59 -23.90
C GLU A 306 1.18 -6.00 -22.47
N SER A 307 2.05 -6.99 -22.32
CA SER A 307 2.62 -7.40 -21.03
C SER A 307 3.86 -6.57 -20.72
N GLY A 308 4.03 -6.20 -19.46
CA GLY A 308 5.21 -5.49 -18.99
C GLY A 308 5.40 -5.71 -17.50
N THR A 309 6.57 -5.36 -17.00
CA THR A 309 6.92 -5.55 -15.59
C THR A 309 7.40 -4.23 -15.01
N ALA A 310 7.01 -3.91 -13.77
CA ALA A 310 7.65 -2.85 -13.01
C ALA A 310 8.09 -3.35 -11.64
N ALA A 311 9.14 -2.71 -11.13
CA ALA A 311 9.75 -3.03 -9.86
C ALA A 311 9.90 -1.78 -8.99
N THR A 312 10.00 -2.00 -7.69
CA THR A 312 10.31 -0.98 -6.69
C THR A 312 11.38 -1.50 -5.75
N CYS A 313 12.46 -0.72 -5.60
CA CYS A 313 13.51 -0.97 -4.63
C CYS A 313 13.13 -0.33 -3.29
N ILE A 314 13.07 -1.12 -2.23
CA ILE A 314 12.68 -0.73 -0.88
C ILE A 314 13.90 -0.87 0.03
N ILE A 315 14.26 0.21 0.74
CA ILE A 315 15.38 0.17 1.69
C ILE A 315 14.96 -0.59 2.94
N GLN A 316 15.80 -1.52 3.38
CA GLN A 316 15.60 -2.30 4.59
C GLN A 316 16.24 -1.59 5.79
N GLU A 317 15.56 -1.61 6.92
CA GLU A 317 16.00 -1.03 8.19
C GLU A 317 16.14 -2.12 9.26
N ASN A 318 16.89 -1.86 10.33
CA ASN A 318 17.15 -2.82 11.42
C ASN A 318 17.72 -4.17 10.93
N VAL A 319 18.59 -4.14 9.91
CA VAL A 319 19.22 -5.35 9.35
C VAL A 319 20.47 -5.70 10.17
N PRO A 320 20.55 -6.88 10.79
CA PRO A 320 21.76 -7.31 11.48
C PRO A 320 22.96 -7.40 10.54
N GLY A 321 24.16 -7.12 11.05
CA GLY A 321 25.38 -7.14 10.26
C GLY A 321 25.63 -8.52 9.64
N GLY A 322 25.83 -8.58 8.32
CA GLY A 322 26.06 -9.85 7.62
C GLY A 322 24.80 -10.68 7.32
N ALA A 323 23.59 -10.22 7.70
CA ALA A 323 22.33 -10.94 7.48
C ALA A 323 22.09 -11.35 6.02
N PHE A 324 22.62 -10.59 5.06
CA PHE A 324 22.49 -10.86 3.63
C PHE A 324 23.85 -11.06 2.93
N GLN A 325 24.86 -11.58 3.63
CA GLN A 325 26.17 -11.89 3.08
C GLN A 325 26.43 -13.39 2.99
N GLY A 326 27.01 -13.82 1.86
CA GLY A 326 27.41 -15.21 1.64
C GLY A 326 26.25 -16.12 1.23
N PRO A 327 26.52 -17.41 0.95
CA PRO A 327 25.45 -18.37 0.81
C PRO A 327 24.66 -18.42 2.11
N PRO A 328 23.32 -18.57 2.06
CA PRO A 328 22.53 -18.80 3.26
C PRO A 328 23.21 -19.96 4.00
N CYS A 329 23.82 -19.71 5.15
CA CYS A 329 24.50 -20.79 5.84
C CYS A 329 23.39 -21.73 6.29
N TYR A 330 23.42 -22.96 5.77
CA TYR A 330 22.61 -24.04 6.33
C TYR A 330 22.96 -24.06 7.82
N THR A 331 22.05 -23.54 8.65
CA THR A 331 22.30 -23.36 10.09
C THR A 331 22.45 -24.70 10.80
N ARG A 332 22.13 -25.78 10.08
CA ARG A 332 22.30 -27.18 10.44
C ARG A 332 22.96 -27.90 9.25
N PRO A 333 23.73 -29.00 9.47
CA PRO A 333 24.03 -29.92 8.37
C PRO A 333 22.73 -30.26 7.61
N PRO A 334 22.77 -30.57 6.30
CA PRO A 334 21.58 -30.93 5.54
C PRO A 334 21.01 -32.25 6.08
N VAL A 335 20.22 -32.14 7.16
CA VAL A 335 19.26 -33.16 7.54
C VAL A 335 18.16 -33.05 6.49
N PRO A 336 17.78 -34.16 5.83
CA PRO A 336 16.72 -34.10 4.83
C PRO A 336 15.47 -33.48 5.47
N PRO A 337 14.85 -32.47 4.84
CA PRO A 337 13.59 -31.88 5.26
C PRO A 337 12.53 -32.91 5.65
N GLN A 338 12.57 -34.10 5.04
CA GLN A 338 11.71 -35.24 5.32
C GLN A 338 11.74 -35.73 6.78
N GLU A 339 12.86 -35.61 7.49
CA GLU A 339 12.99 -36.08 8.87
C GLU A 339 12.42 -35.07 9.89
N ASP A 340 12.38 -33.78 9.56
CA ASP A 340 11.98 -32.70 10.47
C ASP A 340 10.64 -32.01 10.09
N ILE A 341 10.28 -31.94 8.80
CA ILE A 341 9.03 -31.33 8.31
C ILE A 341 7.98 -32.42 8.17
N THR A 342 7.25 -32.67 9.26
CA THR A 342 6.15 -33.63 9.32
C THR A 342 4.82 -32.92 9.52
N PHE A 343 3.72 -33.62 9.30
CA PHE A 343 2.39 -33.09 9.60
C PHE A 343 2.27 -32.62 11.05
N ASP A 344 2.84 -33.38 11.99
CA ASP A 344 2.82 -33.06 13.42
C ASP A 344 3.66 -31.82 13.72
N THR A 345 4.83 -31.65 13.10
CA THR A 345 5.63 -30.43 13.31
C THR A 345 4.92 -29.19 12.79
N LEU A 346 4.25 -29.28 11.63
CA LEU A 346 3.41 -28.19 11.10
C LEU A 346 2.22 -27.85 12.03
N CYS A 347 1.56 -28.87 12.60
CA CYS A 347 0.46 -28.64 13.55
C CYS A 347 0.95 -28.01 14.85
N ASN A 348 2.09 -28.48 15.37
CA ASN A 348 2.66 -27.98 16.63
C ASN A 348 3.15 -26.52 16.53
N GLU A 349 3.35 -25.97 15.33
CA GLU A 349 3.66 -24.56 15.16
C GLU A 349 2.47 -23.62 15.42
N ILE A 350 1.24 -24.12 15.26
CA ILE A 350 0.02 -23.33 15.42
C ILE A 350 -0.19 -23.02 16.90
N ASN A 351 -0.09 -21.74 17.25
CA ASN A 351 -0.37 -21.28 18.60
C ASN A 351 -1.87 -21.01 18.78
N GLU A 352 -2.64 -22.07 19.08
CA GLU A 352 -4.10 -21.99 19.24
C GLU A 352 -4.53 -20.98 20.32
N VAL A 353 -3.78 -20.87 21.43
CA VAL A 353 -4.07 -19.92 22.51
C VAL A 353 -3.95 -18.48 21.99
N HIS A 354 -2.88 -18.18 21.26
CA HIS A 354 -2.68 -16.85 20.69
C HIS A 354 -3.71 -16.53 19.61
N LEU A 355 -4.04 -17.52 18.78
CA LEU A 355 -5.09 -17.43 17.79
C LEU A 355 -6.48 -17.18 18.44
N GLU A 356 -6.74 -17.75 19.61
CA GLU A 356 -7.93 -17.44 20.40
C GLU A 356 -7.91 -16.00 20.94
N GLU A 357 -6.80 -15.56 21.54
CA GLU A 357 -6.67 -14.20 22.07
C GLU A 357 -6.83 -13.12 20.99
N THR A 358 -6.27 -13.34 19.80
CA THR A 358 -6.45 -12.45 18.64
C THR A 358 -7.89 -12.44 18.15
N GLY A 359 -8.57 -13.58 18.14
CA GLY A 359 -10.00 -13.66 17.85
C GLY A 359 -10.87 -12.83 18.79
N VAL A 360 -10.55 -12.84 20.10
CA VAL A 360 -11.19 -11.95 21.10
C VAL A 360 -10.94 -10.48 20.77
N VAL A 361 -9.71 -10.12 20.40
CA VAL A 361 -9.36 -8.75 20.02
C VAL A 361 -10.11 -8.28 18.79
N VAL A 362 -10.28 -9.13 17.77
CA VAL A 362 -11.08 -8.81 16.58
C VAL A 362 -12.54 -8.51 16.94
N ILE A 363 -13.13 -9.28 17.87
CA ILE A 363 -14.49 -9.03 18.37
C ILE A 363 -14.57 -7.69 19.11
N LEU A 364 -13.63 -7.43 20.03
CA LEU A 364 -13.55 -6.16 20.76
C LEU A 364 -13.36 -4.96 19.82
N ARG A 365 -12.51 -5.08 18.80
CA ARG A 365 -12.30 -4.04 17.78
C ARG A 365 -13.59 -3.75 17.03
N SER A 366 -14.29 -4.79 16.58
CA SER A 366 -15.59 -4.66 15.89
C SER A 366 -16.63 -3.94 16.78
N LEU A 367 -16.67 -4.27 18.07
CA LEU A 367 -17.50 -3.57 19.06
C LEU A 367 -17.12 -2.09 19.20
N PHE A 368 -15.82 -1.77 19.32
CA PHE A 368 -15.34 -0.41 19.54
C PHE A 368 -15.51 0.48 18.31
N ASP A 369 -15.38 -0.10 17.12
CA ASP A 369 -15.59 0.58 15.84
C ASP A 369 -17.08 0.90 15.63
N ARG A 370 -17.97 -0.04 15.96
CA ARG A 370 -19.42 0.10 15.73
C ARG A 370 -20.16 0.77 16.89
N LEU A 371 -19.63 0.70 18.10
CA LEU A 371 -20.19 1.32 19.31
C LEU A 371 -19.13 2.24 19.97
N PRO A 372 -18.90 3.46 19.42
CA PRO A 372 -17.84 4.36 19.88
C PRO A 372 -17.92 4.76 21.36
N TYR A 373 -19.09 4.61 21.99
CA TYR A 373 -19.28 4.76 23.44
C TYR A 373 -18.32 3.85 24.23
N LEU A 374 -18.21 2.58 23.85
CA LEU A 374 -17.36 1.60 24.53
C LEU A 374 -15.88 1.98 24.40
N ALA A 375 -15.46 2.40 23.21
CA ALA A 375 -14.09 2.86 22.99
C ALA A 375 -13.73 4.10 23.83
N ARG A 376 -14.68 5.01 24.09
CA ARG A 376 -14.46 6.16 24.98
C ARG A 376 -14.43 5.77 26.46
N ARG A 377 -15.23 4.77 26.85
CA ARG A 377 -15.36 4.32 28.24
C ARG A 377 -14.21 3.40 28.68
N HIS A 378 -13.60 2.69 27.72
CA HIS A 378 -12.49 1.76 27.92
C HIS A 378 -11.33 2.06 26.93
N PRO A 379 -10.75 3.28 26.96
CA PRO A 379 -9.81 3.74 25.94
C PRO A 379 -8.54 2.87 25.85
N ASP A 380 -8.09 2.34 26.98
CA ASP A 380 -6.83 1.59 27.05
C ASP A 380 -7.00 0.09 26.80
N LEU A 381 -8.24 -0.44 26.80
CA LEU A 381 -8.49 -1.89 26.78
C LEU A 381 -7.87 -2.55 25.52
N LEU A 382 -8.12 -1.97 24.35
CA LEU A 382 -7.59 -2.52 23.10
C LEU A 382 -6.06 -2.38 23.05
N GLY A 383 -5.51 -1.24 23.49
CA GLY A 383 -4.06 -1.00 23.55
C GLY A 383 -3.34 -2.00 24.46
N GLN A 384 -3.89 -2.30 25.64
CA GLN A 384 -3.32 -3.29 26.55
C GLN A 384 -3.17 -4.68 25.91
N PHE A 385 -4.15 -5.11 25.12
CA PHE A 385 -4.04 -6.37 24.39
C PHE A 385 -2.98 -6.29 23.30
N LEU A 386 -3.05 -5.25 22.46
CA LEU A 386 -2.18 -5.08 21.31
C LEU A 386 -0.71 -4.93 21.68
N ASP A 387 -0.41 -4.30 22.81
CA ASP A 387 0.96 -3.96 23.21
C ASP A 387 1.58 -4.99 24.17
N HIS A 388 0.76 -5.69 24.97
CA HIS A 388 1.29 -6.53 26.06
C HIS A 388 0.86 -7.99 26.02
N ARG A 389 -0.18 -8.33 25.26
CA ARG A 389 -0.77 -9.68 25.31
C ARG A 389 -0.62 -10.44 24.00
N ILE A 390 -1.02 -9.82 22.91
CA ILE A 390 -0.97 -10.43 21.58
C ILE A 390 0.16 -9.88 20.71
N ALA A 391 0.99 -8.97 21.22
CA ALA A 391 2.18 -8.52 20.50
C ALA A 391 3.11 -9.71 20.21
N LYS A 392 3.58 -9.85 18.97
CA LYS A 392 4.51 -10.92 18.57
C LYS A 392 5.80 -10.34 18.00
N HIS A 393 5.71 -9.61 16.90
CA HIS A 393 6.84 -8.93 16.27
C HIS A 393 6.35 -7.60 15.70
N LYS A 394 6.24 -6.62 16.60
CA LYS A 394 5.75 -5.28 16.30
C LYS A 394 6.88 -4.42 15.75
N LEU A 395 6.71 -3.92 14.53
CA LEU A 395 7.69 -3.11 13.82
C LEU A 395 7.80 -1.71 14.44
N ALA A 396 9.03 -1.23 14.56
CA ALA A 396 9.30 0.15 14.97
C ALA A 396 8.69 1.15 13.97
N LEU A 397 7.94 2.14 14.48
CA LEU A 397 7.28 3.15 13.66
C LEU A 397 8.30 3.95 12.86
N ARG A 398 8.19 3.90 11.53
CA ARG A 398 9.09 4.59 10.61
C ARG A 398 8.43 4.86 9.28
N LYS A 399 8.98 5.81 8.53
CA LYS A 399 8.60 6.07 7.14
C LYS A 399 9.51 5.28 6.22
N THR A 400 8.96 4.30 5.51
CA THR A 400 9.76 3.47 4.60
C THR A 400 10.25 4.26 3.39
N ALA A 401 11.55 4.16 3.10
CA ALA A 401 12.14 4.71 1.89
C ALA A 401 12.06 3.69 0.74
N TYR A 402 11.52 4.12 -0.40
CA TYR A 402 11.37 3.28 -1.58
C TYR A 402 11.56 4.09 -2.87
N TYR A 403 12.03 3.42 -3.91
CA TYR A 403 12.45 4.02 -5.17
C TYR A 403 11.90 3.18 -6.33
N PRO A 404 10.96 3.70 -7.13
CA PRO A 404 10.51 3.05 -8.35
C PRO A 404 11.67 2.80 -9.30
N MET A 405 11.61 1.69 -10.02
CA MET A 405 12.59 1.30 -11.02
C MET A 405 12.04 1.57 -12.43
N GLU A 406 12.90 1.52 -13.44
CA GLU A 406 12.47 1.45 -14.83
C GLU A 406 11.64 0.18 -15.03
N CYS A 407 10.55 0.28 -15.79
CA CYS A 407 9.77 -0.86 -16.22
C CYS A 407 10.39 -1.51 -17.46
N SER A 408 9.90 -2.69 -17.82
CA SER A 408 10.30 -3.41 -19.04
C SER A 408 9.10 -4.08 -19.72
N ASN A 409 9.33 -4.61 -20.91
CA ASN A 409 8.41 -5.50 -21.64
C ASN A 409 8.57 -6.98 -21.25
N ALA A 410 9.30 -7.28 -20.18
CA ALA A 410 9.53 -8.65 -19.74
C ALA A 410 8.19 -9.33 -19.40
N ASP A 411 7.98 -10.52 -19.96
CA ASP A 411 6.81 -11.34 -19.69
C ASP A 411 7.02 -12.18 -18.42
N GLU A 412 6.58 -11.62 -17.31
CA GLU A 412 6.63 -12.20 -15.96
C GLU A 412 5.86 -13.53 -15.82
N SER A 413 5.02 -13.91 -16.80
CA SER A 413 4.40 -15.24 -16.80
C SER A 413 5.38 -16.37 -17.17
N THR A 414 6.52 -16.03 -17.79
CA THR A 414 7.51 -16.97 -18.33
C THR A 414 8.80 -16.99 -17.51
N THR A 415 9.50 -18.14 -17.51
CA THR A 415 10.82 -18.24 -16.87
C THR A 415 11.85 -17.31 -17.53
N ALA A 416 11.81 -17.18 -18.86
CA ALA A 416 12.72 -16.29 -19.60
C ALA A 416 12.50 -14.82 -19.25
N GLY A 417 11.24 -14.35 -19.21
CA GLY A 417 10.94 -12.97 -18.80
C GLY A 417 11.37 -12.69 -17.36
N ASN A 418 11.24 -13.64 -16.44
CA ASN A 418 11.74 -13.46 -15.08
C ASN A 418 13.28 -13.37 -15.02
N LEU A 419 14.00 -14.11 -15.87
CA LEU A 419 15.45 -13.94 -16.00
C LEU A 419 15.82 -12.53 -16.51
N GLU A 420 15.05 -12.00 -17.45
CA GLU A 420 15.19 -10.61 -17.91
C GLU A 420 14.96 -9.60 -16.78
N VAL A 421 13.91 -9.78 -15.96
CA VAL A 421 13.65 -8.94 -14.78
C VAL A 421 14.84 -8.98 -13.82
N MET A 422 15.44 -10.14 -13.56
CA MET A 422 16.60 -10.25 -12.65
C MET A 422 17.83 -9.52 -13.21
N ASN A 423 18.09 -9.65 -14.51
CA ASN A 423 19.17 -8.94 -15.18
C ASN A 423 18.92 -7.42 -15.18
N ASP A 424 17.67 -6.99 -15.35
CA ASP A 424 17.30 -5.59 -15.33
C ASP A 424 17.44 -4.96 -13.94
N ILE A 425 17.06 -5.68 -12.88
CA ILE A 425 17.30 -5.27 -11.49
C ILE A 425 18.79 -5.04 -11.23
N ALA A 426 19.64 -6.01 -11.61
CA ALA A 426 21.09 -5.90 -11.45
C ALA A 426 21.67 -4.69 -12.21
N ARG A 427 21.24 -4.50 -13.47
CA ARG A 427 21.64 -3.37 -14.31
C ARG A 427 21.27 -2.03 -13.67
N GLN A 428 20.04 -1.88 -13.18
CA GLN A 428 19.55 -0.63 -12.60
C GLN A 428 20.20 -0.31 -11.25
N LEU A 429 20.57 -1.32 -10.46
CA LEU A 429 21.39 -1.15 -9.26
C LEU A 429 22.87 -0.91 -9.59
N GLY A 430 23.30 -1.17 -10.82
CA GLY A 430 24.67 -0.97 -11.27
C GLY A 430 25.65 -2.00 -10.72
N ILE A 431 25.17 -3.15 -10.26
CA ILE A 431 25.99 -4.21 -9.68
C ILE A 431 26.48 -5.10 -10.82
N GLN A 432 27.80 -5.21 -10.95
CA GLN A 432 28.44 -6.05 -11.98
C GLN A 432 28.54 -7.50 -11.54
N ASP A 433 28.65 -8.42 -12.51
CA ASP A 433 28.78 -9.86 -12.24
C ASP A 433 29.99 -10.18 -11.34
N GLU A 434 31.11 -9.47 -11.53
CA GLU A 434 32.32 -9.65 -10.72
C GLU A 434 32.10 -9.23 -9.26
N GLU A 435 31.29 -8.21 -9.01
CA GLU A 435 30.95 -7.80 -7.64
C GLU A 435 30.04 -8.82 -6.96
N PHE A 436 29.05 -9.36 -7.69
CA PHE A 436 28.22 -10.47 -7.21
C PHE A 436 29.06 -11.70 -6.89
N ASP A 437 30.01 -12.07 -7.75
CA ASP A 437 30.86 -13.24 -7.57
C ASP A 437 31.86 -13.10 -6.42
N LEU A 438 32.41 -11.89 -6.24
CA LEU A 438 33.36 -11.58 -5.18
C LEU A 438 32.69 -11.47 -3.81
N LYS A 439 31.57 -10.73 -3.73
CA LYS A 439 30.94 -10.36 -2.45
C LYS A 439 29.81 -11.29 -2.05
N ARG A 440 29.27 -12.07 -3.00
CA ARG A 440 28.18 -13.03 -2.82
C ARG A 440 27.02 -12.47 -1.97
N PRO A 441 26.45 -11.31 -2.34
CA PRO A 441 25.34 -10.73 -1.61
C PRO A 441 24.07 -11.58 -1.82
N ILE A 442 23.15 -11.47 -0.88
CA ILE A 442 21.76 -11.89 -1.04
C ILE A 442 20.89 -10.63 -1.16
N ILE A 443 19.98 -10.62 -2.12
CA ILE A 443 18.95 -9.60 -2.30
C ILE A 443 17.61 -10.32 -2.24
N THR A 444 16.75 -9.86 -1.34
CA THR A 444 15.39 -10.40 -1.27
C THR A 444 14.56 -9.82 -2.42
N VAL A 445 13.92 -10.70 -3.18
CA VAL A 445 13.10 -10.34 -4.34
C VAL A 445 11.74 -10.99 -4.22
N SER A 446 10.67 -10.26 -4.50
CA SER A 446 9.31 -10.74 -4.29
C SER A 446 8.33 -10.29 -5.37
N GLY A 447 7.16 -10.94 -5.34
CA GLY A 447 6.02 -10.68 -6.20
C GLY A 447 4.84 -11.55 -5.75
N ASP A 448 3.89 -11.76 -6.66
CA ASP A 448 2.80 -12.70 -6.41
C ASP A 448 3.31 -14.16 -6.41
N GLN A 449 2.39 -15.11 -6.19
CA GLN A 449 2.73 -16.54 -6.16
C GLN A 449 3.37 -17.01 -7.48
N MET A 450 2.89 -16.53 -8.63
CA MET A 450 3.40 -16.95 -9.94
C MET A 450 4.80 -16.39 -10.17
N SER A 451 5.02 -15.10 -9.87
CA SER A 451 6.33 -14.45 -9.96
C SER A 451 7.37 -15.24 -9.15
N VAL A 452 7.03 -15.57 -7.91
CA VAL A 452 7.91 -16.28 -6.98
C VAL A 452 8.21 -17.72 -7.43
N ALA A 453 7.22 -18.42 -7.99
CA ALA A 453 7.43 -19.71 -8.63
C ALA A 453 8.38 -19.61 -9.86
N ARG A 454 8.28 -18.53 -10.64
CA ARG A 454 9.16 -18.28 -11.78
C ARG A 454 10.58 -17.89 -11.37
N LEU A 455 10.75 -17.13 -10.28
CA LEU A 455 12.09 -16.89 -9.70
C LEU A 455 12.81 -18.20 -9.38
N ARG A 456 12.11 -19.17 -8.78
CA ARG A 456 12.70 -20.49 -8.49
C ARG A 456 13.00 -21.27 -9.75
N SER A 457 12.11 -21.22 -10.74
CA SER A 457 12.35 -21.83 -12.06
C SER A 457 13.62 -21.25 -12.73
N VAL A 458 13.86 -19.94 -12.60
CA VAL A 458 15.08 -19.29 -13.11
C VAL A 458 16.32 -19.78 -12.37
N LYS A 459 16.28 -19.85 -11.03
CA LYS A 459 17.39 -20.35 -10.22
C LYS A 459 17.72 -21.80 -10.59
N TYR A 460 16.70 -22.66 -10.67
CA TYR A 460 16.86 -24.05 -11.11
C TYR A 460 17.44 -24.14 -12.54
N ALA A 461 16.95 -23.35 -13.49
CA ALA A 461 17.47 -23.38 -14.86
C ALA A 461 18.92 -22.89 -14.97
N THR A 462 19.37 -22.03 -14.05
CA THR A 462 20.69 -21.40 -14.09
C THR A 462 21.69 -22.00 -13.09
N GLN A 463 21.29 -22.97 -12.27
CA GLN A 463 22.08 -23.53 -11.16
C GLN A 463 23.45 -24.10 -11.57
N PHE A 464 23.57 -24.65 -12.78
CA PHE A 464 24.83 -25.23 -13.28
C PHE A 464 25.90 -24.20 -13.64
N ASN A 465 25.56 -22.90 -13.63
CA ASN A 465 26.56 -21.85 -13.83
C ASN A 465 27.49 -21.77 -12.60
N ARG A 466 28.79 -21.66 -12.85
CA ARG A 466 29.81 -21.53 -11.78
C ARG A 466 29.79 -20.15 -11.12
N SER A 467 29.47 -19.11 -11.88
CA SER A 467 29.35 -17.74 -11.38
C SER A 467 28.14 -17.62 -10.44
N TRP A 468 28.32 -16.93 -9.31
CA TRP A 468 27.27 -16.56 -8.36
C TRP A 468 26.21 -15.70 -9.04
N SER A 469 26.64 -14.74 -9.86
CA SER A 469 25.76 -13.85 -10.62
C SER A 469 24.96 -14.60 -11.69
N GLN A 470 25.63 -15.40 -12.51
CA GLN A 470 24.97 -16.09 -13.63
C GLN A 470 23.98 -17.15 -13.17
N ALA A 471 24.27 -17.83 -12.05
CA ALA A 471 23.34 -18.76 -11.41
C ALA A 471 22.23 -18.09 -10.59
N LYS A 472 22.18 -16.76 -10.56
CA LYS A 472 21.20 -15.97 -9.78
C LYS A 472 21.13 -16.41 -8.32
N ARG A 473 22.27 -16.81 -7.73
CA ARG A 473 22.37 -17.24 -6.33
C ARG A 473 22.09 -16.10 -5.35
N TRP A 474 22.34 -14.86 -5.79
CA TRP A 474 22.04 -13.65 -5.05
C TRP A 474 20.53 -13.40 -4.83
N VAL A 475 19.63 -14.02 -5.58
CA VAL A 475 18.18 -13.80 -5.43
C VAL A 475 17.62 -14.69 -4.31
N PHE A 476 16.96 -14.10 -3.31
CA PHE A 476 16.16 -14.83 -2.32
C PHE A 476 14.66 -14.56 -2.52
N PRO A 477 13.89 -15.51 -3.08
CA PRO A 477 12.46 -15.32 -3.34
C PRO A 477 11.63 -15.20 -2.06
N LEU A 478 10.73 -14.22 -1.99
CA LEU A 478 9.74 -14.07 -0.93
C LEU A 478 8.33 -13.92 -1.52
N ILE A 479 7.36 -14.64 -0.97
CA ILE A 479 5.93 -14.48 -1.32
C ILE A 479 5.31 -13.29 -0.60
N GLU A 480 4.50 -12.51 -1.29
CA GLU A 480 3.90 -11.29 -0.76
C GLU A 480 2.51 -11.47 -0.13
N LEU A 481 2.17 -10.55 0.77
CA LEU A 481 1.04 -10.68 1.68
C LEU A 481 -0.30 -10.24 1.10
N TRP A 482 -0.36 -9.24 0.20
CA TRP A 482 -1.65 -8.76 -0.30
C TRP A 482 -2.28 -9.77 -1.25
N HIS A 483 -1.52 -10.31 -2.19
CA HIS A 483 -1.99 -11.39 -3.07
C HIS A 483 -2.31 -12.67 -2.29
N MET A 484 -1.56 -12.97 -1.22
CA MET A 484 -1.91 -14.07 -0.30
C MET A 484 -3.25 -13.82 0.40
N ARG A 485 -3.47 -12.60 0.91
CA ARG A 485 -4.76 -12.21 1.51
C ARG A 485 -5.89 -12.24 0.48
N TYR A 486 -5.60 -11.91 -0.77
CA TYR A 486 -6.56 -12.03 -1.86
C TYR A 486 -6.89 -13.49 -2.19
N ALA A 487 -5.89 -14.38 -2.23
CA ALA A 487 -6.10 -15.83 -2.34
C ALA A 487 -6.91 -16.38 -1.17
N TYR A 488 -6.72 -15.83 0.05
CA TYR A 488 -7.55 -16.16 1.20
C TYR A 488 -9.01 -15.74 1.00
N LEU A 489 -9.29 -14.53 0.51
CA LEU A 489 -10.65 -14.15 0.12
C LEU A 489 -11.24 -15.10 -0.92
N HIS A 490 -10.48 -15.44 -1.97
CA HIS A 490 -10.93 -16.43 -2.95
C HIS A 490 -11.26 -17.78 -2.31
N GLY A 491 -10.46 -18.23 -1.33
CA GLY A 491 -10.73 -19.43 -0.57
C GLY A 491 -12.01 -19.35 0.29
N ILE A 492 -12.28 -18.20 0.90
CA ILE A 492 -13.52 -17.97 1.64
C ILE A 492 -14.71 -18.03 0.68
N PHE A 493 -14.66 -17.30 -0.43
CA PHE A 493 -15.77 -17.30 -1.39
C PHE A 493 -15.94 -18.68 -2.04
N SER A 494 -14.87 -19.40 -2.39
CA SER A 494 -15.00 -20.73 -2.97
C SER A 494 -15.59 -21.77 -2.01
N SER A 495 -15.26 -21.69 -0.71
CA SER A 495 -15.79 -22.61 0.30
C SER A 495 -17.22 -22.28 0.74
N HIS A 496 -17.59 -20.99 0.77
CA HIS A 496 -18.86 -20.51 1.33
C HIS A 496 -19.90 -20.09 0.27
N TRP A 497 -19.54 -20.06 -1.00
CA TRP A 497 -20.41 -19.69 -2.12
C TRP A 497 -20.82 -20.91 -2.96
N SER A 498 -21.61 -21.81 -2.37
CA SER A 498 -22.02 -23.05 -3.02
C SER A 498 -22.89 -22.80 -4.27
N SER A 499 -22.64 -23.56 -5.33
CA SER A 499 -23.54 -23.63 -6.49
C SER A 499 -24.85 -24.37 -6.18
N ALA A 500 -24.86 -25.18 -5.13
CA ALA A 500 -26.04 -25.92 -4.67
C ALA A 500 -27.02 -25.04 -3.87
N THR A 501 -26.65 -23.80 -3.53
CA THR A 501 -27.54 -22.86 -2.80
C THR A 501 -28.84 -22.63 -3.56
N MET A 502 -29.97 -22.92 -2.91
CA MET A 502 -31.33 -22.75 -3.41
C MET A 502 -32.03 -21.57 -2.72
N SER A 503 -33.20 -21.19 -3.24
CA SER A 503 -34.07 -20.19 -2.61
C SER A 503 -34.46 -20.66 -1.19
N GLY A 504 -34.15 -19.85 -0.18
CA GLY A 504 -34.41 -20.15 1.23
C GLY A 504 -33.18 -20.57 2.02
N ASP A 505 -32.07 -20.94 1.38
CA ASP A 505 -30.80 -21.14 2.07
C ASP A 505 -30.22 -19.80 2.51
N THR A 506 -29.43 -19.84 3.60
CA THR A 506 -28.73 -18.67 4.14
C THR A 506 -27.23 -18.86 4.14
N GLY A 507 -26.48 -17.77 4.08
CA GLY A 507 -25.02 -17.77 4.05
C GLY A 507 -24.48 -16.68 3.13
N LEU A 508 -23.18 -16.72 2.86
CA LEU A 508 -22.43 -15.67 2.17
C LEU A 508 -23.15 -15.15 0.90
N ARG A 509 -23.58 -16.06 0.02
CA ARG A 509 -24.29 -15.71 -1.22
C ARG A 509 -25.61 -14.99 -0.97
N SER A 510 -26.49 -15.58 -0.15
CA SER A 510 -27.81 -15.01 0.16
C SER A 510 -27.71 -13.63 0.83
N TRP A 511 -26.69 -13.42 1.68
CA TRP A 511 -26.48 -12.15 2.37
C TRP A 511 -25.90 -11.09 1.44
N ALA A 512 -25.04 -11.48 0.49
CA ALA A 512 -24.61 -10.58 -0.58
C ALA A 512 -25.79 -10.12 -1.45
N GLU A 513 -26.68 -11.04 -1.82
CA GLU A 513 -27.90 -10.76 -2.58
C GLU A 513 -28.84 -9.81 -1.80
N LYS A 514 -29.06 -10.06 -0.50
CA LYS A 514 -29.85 -9.17 0.38
C LYS A 514 -29.27 -7.75 0.49
N LEU A 515 -27.95 -7.62 0.49
CA LEU A 515 -27.26 -6.33 0.48
C LEU A 515 -27.15 -5.68 -0.90
N ASN A 516 -27.74 -6.29 -1.94
CA ASN A 516 -27.62 -5.86 -3.33
C ASN A 516 -26.15 -5.70 -3.78
N ARG A 517 -25.28 -6.62 -3.34
CA ARG A 517 -23.85 -6.66 -3.69
C ARG A 517 -23.64 -7.68 -4.80
N HIS A 518 -23.45 -7.20 -6.02
CA HIS A 518 -23.14 -8.05 -7.17
C HIS A 518 -21.69 -8.51 -7.09
N ILE A 519 -21.47 -9.72 -6.57
CA ILE A 519 -20.16 -10.37 -6.50
C ILE A 519 -20.13 -11.55 -7.48
N ASN A 520 -19.07 -11.62 -8.28
CA ASN A 520 -18.78 -12.79 -9.10
C ASN A 520 -17.77 -13.69 -8.35
N PRO A 521 -18.17 -14.87 -7.84
CA PRO A 521 -17.26 -15.75 -7.10
C PRO A 521 -16.18 -16.40 -7.98
N LEU A 522 -16.38 -16.48 -9.31
CA LEU A 522 -15.39 -17.04 -10.24
C LEU A 522 -14.32 -16.03 -10.63
N LYS A 523 -14.68 -14.75 -10.62
CA LYS A 523 -13.78 -13.63 -10.89
C LYS A 523 -14.02 -12.57 -9.82
N LEU A 524 -13.54 -12.90 -8.62
CA LEU A 524 -13.68 -12.02 -7.46
C LEU A 524 -12.96 -10.70 -7.75
N ASP A 525 -13.54 -9.58 -7.30
CA ASP A 525 -12.83 -8.31 -7.24
C ASP A 525 -12.45 -8.07 -5.78
N PHE A 526 -11.19 -7.74 -5.53
CA PHE A 526 -10.65 -7.64 -4.17
C PHE A 526 -11.44 -6.67 -3.27
N TYR A 527 -11.59 -5.39 -3.66
CA TYR A 527 -12.23 -4.38 -2.80
C TYR A 527 -13.72 -4.61 -2.52
N PRO A 528 -14.56 -5.00 -3.51
CA PRO A 528 -15.93 -5.42 -3.22
C PRO A 528 -16.00 -6.62 -2.28
N ALA A 529 -15.14 -7.63 -2.45
CA ALA A 529 -15.14 -8.82 -1.63
C ALA A 529 -14.65 -8.57 -0.19
N ASP A 530 -13.54 -7.85 -0.01
CA ASP A 530 -13.01 -7.42 1.30
C ASP A 530 -14.07 -6.62 2.08
N ARG A 531 -14.77 -5.68 1.43
CA ARG A 531 -15.86 -4.91 2.06
C ARG A 531 -17.04 -5.79 2.48
N LEU A 532 -17.43 -6.77 1.66
CA LEU A 532 -18.50 -7.70 2.03
C LEU A 532 -18.06 -8.57 3.22
N ALA A 533 -16.85 -9.15 3.16
CA ALA A 533 -16.30 -9.99 4.23
C ALA A 533 -16.23 -9.25 5.57
N THR A 534 -15.71 -8.03 5.59
CA THR A 534 -15.61 -7.19 6.79
C THR A 534 -16.99 -6.74 7.32
N THR A 535 -17.93 -6.39 6.44
CA THR A 535 -19.31 -6.04 6.82
C THR A 535 -20.05 -7.23 7.43
N LEU A 536 -19.91 -8.43 6.83
CA LEU A 536 -20.53 -9.64 7.34
C LEU A 536 -19.93 -10.05 8.69
N LYS A 537 -18.61 -9.96 8.84
CA LYS A 537 -17.93 -10.18 10.13
C LYS A 537 -18.54 -9.29 11.20
N ASP A 538 -18.67 -7.99 10.96
CA ASP A 538 -19.25 -7.04 11.92
C ASP A 538 -20.72 -7.36 12.24
N ALA A 539 -21.53 -7.63 11.22
CA ALA A 539 -22.95 -7.96 11.40
C ALA A 539 -23.13 -9.23 12.25
N LEU A 540 -22.32 -10.26 11.99
CA LEU A 540 -22.32 -11.51 12.77
C LEU A 540 -21.85 -11.26 14.20
N THR A 541 -20.72 -10.57 14.40
CA THR A 541 -20.19 -10.22 15.73
C THR A 541 -21.24 -9.47 16.56
N LEU A 542 -21.82 -8.42 16.02
CA LEU A 542 -22.83 -7.61 16.71
C LEU A 542 -24.09 -8.44 17.02
N ASN A 543 -24.50 -9.33 16.11
CA ASN A 543 -25.62 -10.22 16.39
C ASN A 543 -25.32 -11.21 17.52
N PHE A 544 -24.11 -11.79 17.58
CA PHE A 544 -23.74 -12.66 18.70
C PHE A 544 -23.70 -11.91 20.03
N VAL A 545 -23.28 -10.65 20.02
CA VAL A 545 -23.36 -9.76 21.19
C VAL A 545 -24.82 -9.52 21.59
N ARG A 546 -25.71 -9.26 20.63
CA ARG A 546 -27.15 -9.14 20.89
C ARG A 546 -27.71 -10.41 21.53
N ILE A 547 -27.37 -11.58 21.01
CA ILE A 547 -27.79 -12.89 21.56
C ILE A 547 -27.28 -13.01 23.00
N TYR A 548 -26.00 -12.73 23.26
CA TYR A 548 -25.41 -12.78 24.60
C TYR A 548 -26.15 -11.87 25.60
N ILE A 549 -26.40 -10.62 25.21
CA ILE A 549 -27.10 -9.63 26.06
C ILE A 549 -28.52 -10.08 26.34
N ARG A 550 -29.26 -10.55 25.33
CA ARG A 550 -30.65 -11.04 25.51
C ARG A 550 -30.72 -12.19 26.50
N HIS A 551 -29.79 -13.13 26.44
CA HIS A 551 -29.70 -14.21 27.43
C HIS A 551 -29.42 -13.70 28.86
N LYS A 552 -28.49 -12.76 29.02
CA LYS A 552 -28.15 -12.18 30.34
C LYS A 552 -29.21 -11.21 30.88
N CYS A 553 -30.00 -10.58 30.01
CA CYS A 553 -31.00 -9.56 30.35
C CYS A 553 -32.40 -9.96 29.86
N PRO A 554 -33.19 -10.69 30.67
CA PRO A 554 -34.52 -11.18 30.30
C PRO A 554 -35.54 -10.08 29.91
N ILE A 555 -35.32 -8.84 30.34
CA ILE A 555 -36.18 -7.69 30.01
C ILE A 555 -36.06 -7.32 28.53
N LEU A 556 -34.85 -7.39 27.95
CA LEU A 556 -34.61 -7.17 26.52
C LEU A 556 -35.13 -8.34 25.68
N SER A 557 -35.09 -9.57 26.22
CA SER A 557 -35.63 -10.78 25.58
C SER A 557 -37.15 -10.78 25.38
N ARG A 558 -37.91 -9.93 26.08
CA ARG A 558 -39.38 -9.85 25.97
C ARG A 558 -39.89 -8.84 24.94
N ARG A 559 -39.01 -8.03 24.36
CA ARG A 559 -39.39 -7.09 23.29
C ARG A 559 -39.48 -7.82 21.96
N THR A 560 -40.67 -7.89 21.39
CA THR A 560 -40.86 -8.34 20.00
C THR A 560 -40.31 -7.26 19.06
N PRO A 561 -39.30 -7.55 18.22
CA PRO A 561 -38.89 -6.62 17.17
C PRO A 561 -40.09 -6.41 16.24
N SER A 562 -40.37 -5.16 15.87
CA SER A 562 -41.30 -4.89 14.78
C SER A 562 -40.48 -4.48 13.55
N PRO A 563 -40.98 -4.66 12.32
CA PRO A 563 -40.30 -4.20 11.11
C PRO A 563 -39.96 -2.69 11.14
N THR A 564 -40.65 -1.94 12.01
CA THR A 564 -40.49 -0.51 12.26
C THR A 564 -39.76 -0.17 13.56
N SER A 565 -39.34 -1.15 14.38
CA SER A 565 -38.69 -0.90 15.67
C SER A 565 -37.72 -2.02 16.09
N LEU A 566 -36.48 -1.62 16.41
CA LEU A 566 -35.28 -2.38 16.78
C LEU A 566 -34.44 -2.90 15.61
N HIS A 567 -33.63 -2.01 15.04
CA HIS A 567 -32.48 -2.40 14.24
C HIS A 567 -31.32 -2.88 15.13
N LEU A 568 -30.51 -3.84 14.65
CA LEU A 568 -29.42 -4.47 15.44
C LEU A 568 -28.48 -3.45 16.11
N HIS A 569 -28.04 -2.44 15.36
CA HIS A 569 -27.17 -1.40 15.88
C HIS A 569 -27.88 -0.51 16.93
N GLU A 570 -29.13 -0.13 16.68
CA GLU A 570 -29.94 0.68 17.61
C GLU A 570 -30.18 -0.05 18.94
N GLU A 571 -30.51 -1.34 18.90
CA GLU A 571 -30.68 -2.16 20.11
C GLU A 571 -29.40 -2.21 20.97
N LEU A 572 -28.24 -2.29 20.32
CA LEU A 572 -26.96 -2.27 21.03
C LEU A 572 -26.60 -0.88 21.54
N LEU A 573 -27.02 0.19 20.86
CA LEU A 573 -26.89 1.55 21.36
C LEU A 573 -27.76 1.78 22.61
N GLU A 574 -28.98 1.26 22.67
CA GLU A 574 -29.81 1.29 23.89
C GLU A 574 -29.10 0.60 25.06
N SER A 575 -28.41 -0.52 24.80
CA SER A 575 -27.60 -1.19 25.84
C SER A 575 -26.41 -0.35 26.32
N CYS A 576 -25.96 0.62 25.52
CA CYS A 576 -24.94 1.60 25.90
C CYS A 576 -25.49 2.81 26.67
N GLU A 577 -26.81 3.00 26.74
CA GLU A 577 -27.43 4.09 27.50
C GLU A 577 -27.35 3.86 29.02
N ALA A 578 -27.54 4.94 29.78
CA ALA A 578 -27.44 4.91 31.24
C ALA A 578 -28.34 3.82 31.85
N GLY A 579 -27.72 2.84 32.50
CA GLY A 579 -28.41 1.71 33.11
C GLY A 579 -28.46 0.43 32.27
N GLY A 580 -28.10 0.49 30.98
CA GLY A 580 -27.97 -0.64 30.07
C GLY A 580 -26.81 -1.59 30.42
N PHE A 581 -26.80 -2.77 29.80
CA PHE A 581 -25.80 -3.81 30.08
C PHE A 581 -24.40 -3.36 29.65
N LEU A 582 -24.24 -2.92 28.40
CA LEU A 582 -22.96 -2.44 27.87
C LEU A 582 -22.50 -1.15 28.54
N HIS A 583 -23.42 -0.31 29.02
CA HIS A 583 -23.08 0.87 29.83
C HIS A 583 -22.41 0.51 31.16
N LYS A 584 -22.87 -0.58 31.80
CA LYS A 584 -22.40 -1.04 33.12
C LYS A 584 -21.20 -1.98 33.04
N ALA A 585 -20.95 -2.57 31.88
CA ALA A 585 -19.93 -3.59 31.70
C ALA A 585 -18.53 -3.09 32.09
N SER A 586 -17.83 -3.85 32.92
CA SER A 586 -16.40 -3.65 33.18
C SER A 586 -15.56 -4.09 31.98
N SER A 587 -14.27 -3.71 31.95
CA SER A 587 -13.35 -4.20 30.92
C SER A 587 -13.26 -5.73 30.94
N GLU A 588 -13.24 -6.35 32.12
CA GLU A 588 -13.23 -7.81 32.31
C GLU A 588 -14.51 -8.47 31.80
N GLU A 589 -15.67 -7.86 32.02
CA GLU A 589 -16.94 -8.37 31.50
C GLU A 589 -17.00 -8.30 29.98
N LEU A 590 -16.47 -7.24 29.36
CA LEU A 590 -16.36 -7.13 27.90
C LEU A 590 -15.41 -8.19 27.32
N ILE A 591 -14.25 -8.41 27.96
CA ILE A 591 -13.31 -9.47 27.55
C ILE A 591 -13.97 -10.85 27.67
N ALA A 592 -14.62 -11.12 28.80
CA ALA A 592 -15.30 -12.40 29.04
C ALA A 592 -16.40 -12.64 28.01
N MET A 593 -17.21 -11.62 27.69
CA MET A 593 -18.21 -11.70 26.63
C MET A 593 -17.58 -12.01 25.26
N ALA A 594 -16.54 -11.27 24.87
CA ALA A 594 -15.87 -11.46 23.58
C ALA A 594 -15.21 -12.85 23.48
N HIS A 595 -14.59 -13.32 24.57
CA HIS A 595 -14.07 -14.68 24.68
C HIS A 595 -15.16 -15.73 24.53
N SER A 596 -16.27 -15.58 25.27
CA SER A 596 -17.42 -16.48 25.15
C SER A 596 -17.91 -16.57 23.70
N ILE A 597 -18.03 -15.43 23.02
CA ILE A 597 -18.51 -15.37 21.63
C ILE A 597 -17.54 -16.11 20.72
N TYR A 598 -16.24 -15.90 20.91
CA TYR A 598 -15.22 -16.58 20.14
C TYR A 598 -15.26 -18.10 20.35
N CYS A 599 -15.29 -18.59 21.60
CA CYS A 599 -15.34 -20.03 21.86
C CYS A 599 -16.61 -20.68 21.29
N THR A 600 -17.76 -20.01 21.35
CA THR A 600 -19.06 -20.54 20.93
C THR A 600 -19.32 -20.43 19.42
N PHE A 601 -18.78 -19.42 18.73
CA PHE A 601 -19.10 -19.18 17.32
C PHE A 601 -17.88 -19.05 16.41
N GLY A 602 -16.67 -18.95 16.95
CA GLY A 602 -15.43 -18.65 16.20
C GLY A 602 -14.46 -19.82 16.06
N THR A 603 -14.84 -21.06 16.37
CA THR A 603 -13.92 -22.22 16.36
C THR A 603 -14.45 -23.40 15.54
N SER A 604 -13.55 -24.25 15.04
CA SER A 604 -13.93 -25.50 14.37
C SER A 604 -14.69 -26.45 15.31
N GLN A 605 -14.30 -26.48 16.59
CA GLN A 605 -14.97 -27.29 17.61
C GLN A 605 -16.42 -26.85 17.83
N ALA A 606 -16.68 -25.53 17.87
CA ALA A 606 -18.03 -25.01 17.93
C ALA A 606 -18.89 -25.44 16.73
N ALA A 607 -18.30 -25.47 15.54
CA ALA A 607 -19.00 -25.95 14.35
C ALA A 607 -19.38 -27.42 14.51
N ILE A 608 -18.45 -28.26 14.94
CA ILE A 608 -18.71 -29.69 15.21
C ILE A 608 -19.83 -29.85 16.25
N ASN A 609 -19.85 -29.01 17.30
CA ASN A 609 -20.90 -29.03 18.31
C ASN A 609 -22.28 -28.67 17.74
N ALA A 610 -22.37 -27.84 16.69
CA ALA A 610 -23.63 -27.57 16.00
C ALA A 610 -24.17 -28.81 15.25
N LEU A 611 -23.30 -29.70 14.80
CA LEU A 611 -23.67 -30.96 14.13
C LEU A 611 -23.80 -32.16 15.10
N HIS A 612 -23.73 -31.93 16.41
CA HIS A 612 -23.68 -33.00 17.41
C HIS A 612 -24.85 -33.98 17.28
N GLU A 613 -24.55 -35.28 17.39
CA GLU A 613 -25.54 -36.35 17.25
C GLU A 613 -26.60 -36.37 18.36
N LEU A 614 -26.27 -35.82 19.54
CA LEU A 614 -27.20 -35.64 20.66
C LEU A 614 -27.64 -34.17 20.76
N PRO A 615 -28.90 -33.83 20.40
CA PRO A 615 -29.39 -32.45 20.40
C PRO A 615 -29.38 -31.77 21.77
N ALA A 616 -29.55 -32.55 22.85
CA ALA A 616 -29.55 -32.01 24.22
C ALA A 616 -28.18 -31.42 24.60
N ALA A 617 -27.08 -32.10 24.25
CA ALA A 617 -25.72 -31.63 24.53
C ALA A 617 -25.35 -30.39 23.71
N ALA A 618 -25.74 -30.34 22.43
CA ALA A 618 -25.57 -29.13 21.62
C ALA A 618 -26.40 -27.96 22.15
N SER A 619 -27.65 -28.22 22.52
CA SER A 619 -28.52 -27.21 23.13
C SER A 619 -27.90 -26.68 24.43
N GLU A 620 -27.38 -27.55 25.29
CA GLU A 620 -26.67 -27.15 26.51
C GLU A 620 -25.47 -26.27 26.19
N PHE A 621 -24.59 -26.66 25.27
CA PHE A 621 -23.44 -25.86 24.85
C PHE A 621 -23.80 -24.45 24.36
N PHE A 622 -24.79 -24.34 23.47
CA PHE A 622 -25.23 -23.04 22.94
C PHE A 622 -26.09 -22.23 23.92
N HIS A 623 -26.69 -22.85 24.94
CA HIS A 623 -27.36 -22.16 26.05
C HIS A 623 -26.35 -21.68 27.11
N GLU A 624 -25.35 -22.48 27.43
CA GLU A 624 -24.28 -22.20 28.41
C GLU A 624 -23.30 -21.12 27.96
N PHE A 625 -23.30 -20.75 26.68
CA PHE A 625 -22.63 -19.55 26.17
C PHE A 625 -22.96 -18.28 26.98
N SER A 626 -24.10 -18.26 27.67
CA SER A 626 -24.49 -17.18 28.57
C SER A 626 -24.30 -17.47 30.07
N ALA A 627 -23.64 -18.57 30.45
CA ALA A 627 -23.32 -18.88 31.84
C ALA A 627 -22.26 -17.92 32.42
N PRO A 628 -22.11 -17.79 33.75
CA PRO A 628 -21.00 -17.05 34.35
C PRO A 628 -19.69 -17.75 33.98
N LEU A 629 -18.80 -17.06 33.27
CA LEU A 629 -17.49 -17.61 32.93
C LEU A 629 -16.58 -17.66 34.17
N PRO A 630 -15.68 -18.66 34.28
CA PRO A 630 -14.52 -18.58 35.16
C PRO A 630 -13.71 -17.31 34.87
N SER A 631 -13.05 -16.76 35.88
CA SER A 631 -12.20 -15.59 35.73
C SER A 631 -11.20 -15.77 34.58
N TYR A 632 -11.22 -14.84 33.63
CA TYR A 632 -10.24 -14.80 32.55
C TYR A 632 -8.82 -14.80 33.15
N PRO A 633 -7.91 -15.70 32.73
CA PRO A 633 -6.60 -15.82 33.36
C PRO A 633 -5.84 -14.50 33.25
N ARG A 634 -5.53 -13.89 34.40
CA ARG A 634 -4.63 -12.73 34.46
C ARG A 634 -3.22 -13.20 34.12
N PRO A 635 -2.44 -12.43 33.33
CA PRO A 635 -1.01 -12.68 33.22
C PRO A 635 -0.38 -12.67 34.62
N SER A 636 0.45 -13.66 34.92
CA SER A 636 1.25 -13.65 36.15
C SER A 636 2.10 -12.39 36.18
N THR A 637 1.86 -11.51 37.14
CA THR A 637 2.71 -10.35 37.42
C THR A 637 4.04 -10.84 38.00
N SER A 638 4.99 -11.24 37.14
CA SER A 638 6.39 -11.17 37.54
C SER A 638 6.80 -9.70 37.43
N SER A 639 7.07 -9.09 38.58
CA SER A 639 7.51 -7.71 38.75
C SER A 639 8.68 -7.37 37.81
N PHE A 640 8.41 -6.60 36.75
CA PHE A 640 9.44 -5.89 36.00
C PHE A 640 9.87 -4.67 36.82
N HIS A 641 10.98 -4.82 37.55
CA HIS A 641 11.68 -3.68 38.13
C HIS A 641 12.45 -3.00 36.99
N VAL A 642 12.09 -1.76 36.66
CA VAL A 642 12.84 -0.91 35.72
C VAL A 642 14.07 -0.36 36.46
N PRO A 643 15.33 -0.69 36.07
CA PRO A 643 16.49 -0.05 36.67
C PRO A 643 16.77 1.27 35.96
N SER A 644 16.78 2.34 36.73
CA SER A 644 17.34 3.65 36.37
C SER A 644 18.86 3.55 36.16
N SER A 645 19.34 4.18 35.09
CA SER A 645 20.73 4.27 34.63
C SER A 645 21.68 5.00 35.58
N GLU A 646 22.91 4.48 35.75
CA GLU A 646 24.19 5.20 35.53
C GLU A 646 25.41 4.21 35.53
N PRO A 647 26.58 4.59 34.98
CA PRO A 647 27.44 3.68 34.20
C PRO A 647 28.54 3.00 35.01
N GLY A 648 28.70 1.69 34.82
CA GLY A 648 29.76 0.88 35.41
C GLY A 648 30.05 -0.35 34.57
N THR A 649 31.34 -0.59 34.35
CA THR A 649 31.96 -1.62 33.50
C THR A 649 31.71 -3.08 33.92
N ALA A 650 31.75 -3.95 32.91
CA ALA A 650 32.06 -5.39 32.90
C ALA A 650 30.90 -6.40 32.66
N ASP A 651 31.16 -7.23 31.64
CA ASP A 651 30.77 -8.62 31.36
C ASP A 651 29.29 -9.01 31.19
N VAL A 652 28.95 -9.38 29.95
CA VAL A 652 27.67 -9.93 29.51
C VAL A 652 27.85 -11.42 29.25
N GLU A 653 27.28 -12.27 30.10
CA GLU A 653 27.00 -13.68 29.79
C GLU A 653 25.67 -14.16 30.40
N ALA A 654 24.86 -14.75 29.50
CA ALA A 654 23.77 -15.71 29.65
C ALA A 654 22.35 -15.28 30.12
N GLY A 655 21.35 -15.72 29.33
CA GLY A 655 19.94 -15.72 29.73
C GLY A 655 18.87 -16.27 28.76
N VAL A 656 19.19 -17.05 27.72
CA VAL A 656 18.21 -17.90 27.01
C VAL A 656 18.57 -19.35 27.35
N SER A 657 17.76 -20.03 28.16
CA SER A 657 17.93 -21.44 28.48
C SER A 657 16.72 -22.26 28.01
N PHE A 658 16.95 -23.06 26.98
CA PHE A 658 16.30 -24.35 26.80
C PHE A 658 17.38 -25.27 26.27
N LEU A 659 17.79 -26.25 27.09
CA LEU A 659 18.39 -27.54 26.75
C LEU A 659 18.91 -28.16 28.05
N SER A 660 18.23 -29.19 28.55
CA SER A 660 18.79 -30.11 29.54
C SER A 660 19.15 -31.41 28.81
N SER A 661 20.44 -31.67 28.67
CA SER A 661 20.99 -32.97 28.27
C SER A 661 21.42 -33.74 29.52
N PRO A 662 21.29 -35.06 29.59
CA PRO A 662 22.05 -35.87 30.53
C PRO A 662 23.36 -36.37 29.88
N THR A 663 24.47 -36.20 30.60
CA THR A 663 25.82 -36.66 30.25
C THR A 663 26.16 -38.03 30.82
N GLY A 664 26.99 -38.77 30.07
CA GLY A 664 27.84 -39.88 30.52
C GLY A 664 27.68 -41.09 29.60
N CYS A 665 28.70 -41.82 29.14
CA CYS A 665 30.16 -41.70 29.21
C CYS A 665 30.70 -42.71 28.16
N ASP A 666 31.95 -42.52 27.74
CA ASP A 666 32.88 -43.51 27.18
C ASP A 666 32.86 -43.87 25.68
N LEU A 667 33.92 -43.42 25.00
CA LEU A 667 34.50 -44.02 23.80
C LEU A 667 35.34 -45.26 24.19
N PRO A 668 35.58 -46.19 23.23
CA PRO A 668 36.94 -46.26 22.71
C PRO A 668 37.06 -46.46 21.19
N SER A 669 38.30 -46.26 20.77
CA SER A 669 38.94 -46.29 19.45
C SER A 669 38.91 -47.63 18.72
N ASP A 670 39.28 -47.55 17.42
CA ASP A 670 40.09 -48.50 16.60
C ASP A 670 39.48 -48.61 15.18
N GLU A 671 40.11 -48.02 14.16
CA GLU A 671 41.20 -48.55 13.31
C GLU A 671 40.69 -49.05 11.93
N MET A 672 41.32 -48.46 10.91
CA MET A 672 41.87 -49.12 9.72
C MET A 672 41.01 -49.50 8.48
N MET A 673 41.40 -48.80 7.40
CA MET A 673 41.92 -49.33 6.13
C MET A 673 40.98 -49.49 4.92
N TYR A 674 41.32 -48.69 3.89
CA TYR A 674 41.63 -49.06 2.48
C TYR A 674 40.63 -49.95 1.73
N THR A 675 40.28 -49.75 0.46
CA THR A 675 40.99 -49.22 -0.74
C THR A 675 39.93 -49.16 -1.85
N ALA A 676 39.95 -48.17 -2.74
CA ALA A 676 40.30 -48.26 -4.18
C ALA A 676 39.53 -49.35 -4.98
N ASN A 677 38.99 -49.11 -6.18
CA ASN A 677 39.63 -48.47 -7.32
C ASN A 677 38.67 -48.35 -8.52
N HIS A 678 38.90 -47.31 -9.33
CA HIS A 678 38.86 -47.29 -10.82
C HIS A 678 37.51 -47.50 -11.55
N LEU A 679 36.99 -46.54 -12.32
CA LEU A 679 37.46 -45.81 -13.53
C LEU A 679 36.87 -46.38 -14.83
N ALA A 680 36.29 -45.44 -15.59
CA ALA A 680 36.35 -45.27 -17.05
C ALA A 680 35.26 -45.90 -17.95
N GLY A 681 34.83 -45.08 -18.92
CA GLY A 681 34.19 -45.50 -20.17
C GLY A 681 32.96 -44.65 -20.52
N LEU A 682 33.14 -43.42 -21.02
CA LEU A 682 33.12 -43.06 -22.46
C LEU A 682 31.71 -42.77 -23.04
N HIS A 683 31.48 -41.49 -23.34
CA HIS A 683 30.57 -40.94 -24.36
C HIS A 683 30.87 -41.52 -25.77
N PRO A 684 29.95 -41.54 -26.77
CA PRO A 684 29.48 -40.32 -27.48
C PRO A 684 28.02 -40.35 -28.04
N VAL A 685 27.27 -39.21 -28.08
CA VAL A 685 27.03 -38.19 -29.15
C VAL A 685 26.01 -38.58 -30.25
N ALA A 686 25.17 -37.58 -30.62
CA ALA A 686 24.33 -37.40 -31.84
C ALA A 686 22.99 -38.18 -31.88
N ASP A 687 21.86 -37.68 -32.39
CA ASP A 687 21.43 -36.44 -33.05
C ASP A 687 19.88 -36.42 -33.04
N ASP A 688 19.29 -35.22 -33.08
CA ASP A 688 18.09 -34.73 -33.80
C ASP A 688 16.74 -35.49 -33.91
N ASP A 689 15.72 -34.62 -34.09
CA ASP A 689 14.40 -34.79 -34.73
C ASP A 689 13.14 -35.00 -33.86
N ASP A 690 12.50 -33.86 -33.59
CA ASP A 690 11.18 -33.40 -34.10
C ASP A 690 9.86 -34.20 -33.89
N ASP A 691 8.80 -33.38 -33.89
CA ASP A 691 7.37 -33.65 -34.10
C ASP A 691 6.43 -34.03 -32.91
N ASN A 692 5.76 -32.98 -32.42
CA ASN A 692 4.31 -32.73 -32.47
C ASN A 692 3.28 -33.90 -32.42
N VAL A 693 2.13 -33.56 -31.81
CA VAL A 693 0.73 -33.85 -32.21
C VAL A 693 -0.16 -34.55 -31.14
N GLU A 694 -1.12 -33.75 -30.66
CA GLU A 694 -2.54 -33.99 -30.32
C GLU A 694 -3.01 -34.88 -29.14
N GLU A 695 -3.79 -34.19 -28.29
CA GLU A 695 -5.14 -34.51 -27.82
C GLU A 695 -5.81 -35.85 -28.23
N LYS A 696 -6.33 -36.56 -27.21
CA LYS A 696 -7.73 -37.07 -27.10
C LYS A 696 -7.86 -37.96 -25.85
N SER A 697 -8.67 -37.57 -24.86
CA SER A 697 -10.11 -37.83 -24.69
C SER A 697 -10.48 -39.29 -24.35
N ASP A 698 -11.14 -39.41 -23.20
CA ASP A 698 -12.24 -40.33 -22.88
C ASP A 698 -12.00 -41.81 -22.49
N ALA A 699 -12.23 -42.02 -21.18
CA ALA A 699 -13.35 -42.78 -20.63
C ALA A 699 -13.29 -44.32 -20.49
N HIS A 700 -13.87 -44.74 -19.34
CA HIS A 700 -14.42 -46.05 -18.99
C HIS A 700 -13.39 -47.16 -18.68
N SER A 701 -13.58 -48.07 -17.74
CA SER A 701 -14.52 -48.29 -16.64
C SER A 701 -14.10 -49.64 -16.01
N HIS A 702 -14.51 -49.86 -14.76
CA HIS A 702 -14.68 -51.15 -14.10
C HIS A 702 -13.52 -51.80 -13.32
N PRO A 703 -13.90 -52.55 -12.26
CA PRO A 703 -13.19 -52.60 -10.99
C PRO A 703 -12.46 -53.93 -10.83
N ASN A 704 -11.46 -53.98 -9.95
CA ASN A 704 -11.06 -55.26 -9.39
C ASN A 704 -10.90 -55.16 -7.87
N SER A 705 -11.88 -55.80 -7.23
CA SER A 705 -11.78 -56.39 -5.91
C SER A 705 -10.56 -57.32 -5.84
N ASN A 706 -9.74 -57.18 -4.80
CA ASN A 706 -9.19 -58.33 -4.11
C ASN A 706 -8.88 -57.96 -2.66
N ALA A 707 -9.64 -58.59 -1.77
CA ALA A 707 -9.35 -58.68 -0.37
C ALA A 707 -8.20 -59.68 -0.17
N SER A 708 -7.24 -59.33 0.68
CA SER A 708 -6.41 -60.30 1.39
C SER A 708 -6.16 -59.82 2.82
N SER A 709 -6.10 -60.79 3.70
CA SER A 709 -6.38 -60.76 5.12
C SER A 709 -5.13 -61.04 5.96
N GLY A 710 -5.01 -60.37 7.11
CA GLY A 710 -4.21 -60.78 8.30
C GLY A 710 -2.72 -60.43 8.24
N ALA A 711 -2.00 -60.09 9.30
CA ALA A 711 -2.24 -59.98 10.74
C ALA A 711 -1.14 -59.02 11.29
N GLY A 712 -1.40 -58.13 12.24
CA GLY A 712 -1.13 -58.38 13.66
C GLY A 712 0.26 -57.92 14.12
N SER A 713 0.37 -56.72 14.70
CA SER A 713 1.49 -56.33 15.57
C SER A 713 1.10 -55.12 16.46
N SER A 714 1.13 -55.34 17.77
CA SER A 714 0.98 -54.34 18.85
C SER A 714 2.12 -53.32 18.78
N GLY A 715 1.93 -52.02 18.92
CA GLY A 715 1.35 -51.33 20.07
C GLY A 715 2.38 -50.30 20.55
N SER A 716 2.16 -49.02 20.22
CA SER A 716 2.82 -47.89 20.87
C SER A 716 1.84 -46.72 20.96
N LYS A 717 1.64 -46.21 22.17
CA LYS A 717 0.61 -45.23 22.52
C LYS A 717 1.05 -43.82 22.09
N HIS A 718 0.70 -43.43 20.87
CA HIS A 718 0.69 -42.02 20.47
C HIS A 718 -0.60 -41.34 20.96
N LEU A 719 -0.44 -40.18 21.61
CA LEU A 719 -1.54 -39.30 21.99
C LEU A 719 -2.23 -38.82 20.70
N ARG A 720 -3.36 -39.43 20.33
CA ARG A 720 -4.16 -39.00 19.16
C ARG A 720 -4.91 -37.71 19.50
N VAL A 721 -4.62 -36.65 18.76
CA VAL A 721 -5.58 -35.55 18.54
C VAL A 721 -6.81 -36.15 17.84
N PRO A 722 -8.06 -35.79 18.18
CA PRO A 722 -9.24 -36.44 17.60
C PRO A 722 -9.36 -36.11 16.10
N LEU A 723 -9.06 -37.10 15.25
CA LEU A 723 -9.44 -37.11 13.84
C LEU A 723 -10.97 -37.12 13.73
N VAL A 724 -11.55 -36.08 13.16
CA VAL A 724 -12.98 -36.01 12.82
C VAL A 724 -13.27 -37.05 11.73
N LYS A 725 -14.21 -37.96 11.97
CA LYS A 725 -14.66 -38.95 10.97
C LYS A 725 -15.41 -38.23 9.83
N PRO A 726 -15.33 -38.73 8.58
CA PRO A 726 -16.08 -38.16 7.46
C PRO A 726 -17.58 -38.14 7.76
N LEU A 727 -18.22 -37.00 7.46
CA LEU A 727 -19.64 -36.76 7.72
C LEU A 727 -20.51 -37.83 7.03
N PRO A 728 -21.52 -38.40 7.72
CA PRO A 728 -22.47 -39.33 7.13
C PRO A 728 -23.31 -38.67 6.02
N PRO A 729 -23.85 -39.45 5.07
CA PRO A 729 -24.62 -38.94 3.93
C PRO A 729 -25.88 -38.14 4.36
N PRO A 730 -26.46 -37.30 3.47
CA PRO A 730 -27.37 -36.18 3.79
C PRO A 730 -28.74 -36.56 4.38
N LYS A 731 -28.97 -37.81 4.76
CA LYS A 731 -30.20 -38.23 5.43
C LYS A 731 -29.85 -38.56 6.88
N MET A 732 -30.30 -37.67 7.77
CA MET A 732 -30.28 -37.72 9.25
C MET A 732 -29.11 -37.04 9.97
N LEU A 733 -28.80 -35.77 9.65
CA LEU A 733 -28.15 -34.91 10.64
C LEU A 733 -29.22 -34.48 11.66
N GLN A 734 -29.09 -34.91 12.92
CA GLN A 734 -29.94 -34.41 14.03
C GLN A 734 -29.50 -33.00 14.53
N GLY A 735 -28.36 -32.50 14.04
CA GLY A 735 -27.81 -31.19 14.36
C GLY A 735 -28.38 -30.02 13.53
N ASP A 736 -27.76 -28.84 13.67
CA ASP A 736 -28.11 -27.59 13.00
C ASP A 736 -27.06 -27.27 11.90
N LEU A 737 -27.39 -27.63 10.66
CA LEU A 737 -26.46 -27.46 9.52
C LEU A 737 -26.29 -25.99 9.11
N GLN A 738 -27.32 -25.17 9.31
CA GLN A 738 -27.28 -23.74 9.02
C GLN A 738 -26.36 -22.99 9.99
N LEU A 739 -26.45 -23.32 11.29
CA LEU A 739 -25.54 -22.81 12.31
C LEU A 739 -24.11 -23.28 12.07
N TYR A 740 -23.91 -24.56 11.72
CA TYR A 740 -22.61 -25.10 11.33
C TYR A 740 -21.95 -24.28 10.22
N ASN A 741 -22.65 -24.06 9.10
CA ASN A 741 -22.15 -23.28 7.97
C ASN A 741 -21.78 -21.84 8.38
N THR A 742 -22.59 -21.24 9.26
CA THR A 742 -22.33 -19.89 9.77
C THR A 742 -21.08 -19.83 10.65
N ILE A 743 -20.88 -20.80 11.55
CA ILE A 743 -19.73 -20.84 12.44
C ILE A 743 -18.42 -20.98 11.65
N ILE A 744 -18.39 -21.86 10.64
CA ILE A 744 -17.19 -22.00 9.77
C ILE A 744 -16.92 -20.69 9.04
N LEU A 745 -17.95 -20.04 8.48
CA LEU A 745 -17.80 -18.74 7.82
C LEU A 745 -17.28 -17.68 8.79
N TYR A 746 -17.85 -17.58 9.99
CA TYR A 746 -17.45 -16.58 10.98
C TYR A 746 -16.00 -16.79 11.44
N ARG A 747 -15.59 -18.03 11.72
CA ARG A 747 -14.19 -18.35 12.03
C ARG A 747 -13.25 -17.85 10.93
N ASP A 748 -13.55 -18.17 9.67
CA ASP A 748 -12.74 -17.75 8.53
C ASP A 748 -12.70 -16.21 8.40
N LEU A 749 -13.82 -15.52 8.64
CA LEU A 749 -13.88 -14.06 8.61
C LEU A 749 -13.12 -13.39 9.77
N ILE A 750 -13.12 -13.99 10.97
CA ILE A 750 -12.35 -13.51 12.12
C ILE A 750 -10.85 -13.63 11.84
N ARG A 751 -10.39 -14.77 11.30
CA ARG A 751 -9.00 -15.00 10.90
C ARG A 751 -8.56 -14.06 9.78
N TYR A 752 -9.42 -13.86 8.78
CA TYR A 752 -9.20 -12.88 7.72
C TYR A 752 -9.02 -11.46 8.26
N SER A 753 -9.87 -11.09 9.22
CA SER A 753 -9.80 -9.79 9.89
C SER A 753 -8.50 -9.66 10.67
N GLU A 754 -8.09 -10.68 11.43
CA GLU A 754 -6.83 -10.65 12.17
C GLU A 754 -5.63 -10.44 11.23
N PHE A 755 -5.55 -11.16 10.11
CA PHE A 755 -4.49 -10.95 9.10
C PHE A 755 -4.43 -9.48 8.64
N ARG A 756 -5.58 -8.89 8.33
CA ARG A 756 -5.69 -7.50 7.88
C ARG A 756 -5.28 -6.52 8.97
N GLU A 757 -5.79 -6.72 10.18
CA GLU A 757 -5.55 -5.84 11.32
C GLU A 757 -4.10 -5.90 11.80
N SER A 758 -3.48 -7.08 11.84
CA SER A 758 -2.07 -7.24 12.25
C SER A 758 -1.11 -6.54 11.30
N VAL A 759 -1.38 -6.59 9.98
CA VAL A 759 -0.65 -5.81 8.97
C VAL A 759 -0.78 -4.32 9.24
N HIS A 760 -2.00 -3.81 9.45
CA HIS A 760 -2.24 -2.39 9.70
C HIS A 760 -1.57 -1.89 10.99
N ASP A 761 -1.60 -2.71 12.05
CA ASP A 761 -0.98 -2.43 13.34
C ASP A 761 0.56 -2.48 13.26
N GLY A 762 1.12 -3.04 12.18
CA GLY A 762 2.55 -3.24 12.01
C GLY A 762 3.12 -4.39 12.83
N ASP A 763 2.31 -5.38 13.21
CA ASP A 763 2.77 -6.59 13.90
C ASP A 763 2.78 -7.77 12.94
N ILE A 764 3.91 -7.93 12.25
CA ILE A 764 4.10 -9.01 11.28
C ILE A 764 4.11 -10.39 11.96
N GLY A 765 4.49 -10.46 13.24
CA GLY A 765 4.48 -11.72 13.99
C GLY A 765 3.07 -12.29 14.12
N ARG A 766 2.08 -11.44 14.42
CA ARG A 766 0.66 -11.82 14.44
C ARG A 766 0.18 -12.30 13.07
N THR A 767 0.58 -11.62 11.99
CA THR A 767 0.27 -12.07 10.62
C THR A 767 0.81 -13.48 10.36
N PHE A 768 2.05 -13.76 10.78
CA PHE A 768 2.65 -15.08 10.60
C PHE A 768 1.98 -16.18 11.43
N GLU A 769 1.38 -15.86 12.59
CA GLU A 769 0.54 -16.83 13.32
C GLU A 769 -0.72 -17.22 12.52
N VAL A 770 -1.31 -16.29 11.76
CA VAL A 770 -2.40 -16.61 10.82
C VAL A 770 -1.88 -17.41 9.62
N ILE A 771 -0.69 -17.08 9.10
CA ILE A 771 -0.08 -17.81 7.96
C ILE A 771 0.14 -19.30 8.28
N LYS A 772 0.57 -19.63 9.51
CA LYS A 772 0.70 -21.03 9.96
C LYS A 772 -0.59 -21.82 9.79
N TRP A 773 -1.73 -21.20 10.10
CA TRP A 773 -3.06 -21.78 9.89
C TRP A 773 -3.43 -21.81 8.39
N LEU A 774 -3.08 -20.77 7.62
CA LEU A 774 -3.34 -20.71 6.17
C LEU A 774 -2.63 -21.80 5.37
N ARG A 775 -1.48 -22.31 5.85
CA ARG A 775 -0.79 -23.46 5.25
C ARG A 775 -1.75 -24.62 5.02
N PHE A 776 -2.60 -24.93 6.00
CA PHE A 776 -3.61 -25.99 5.89
C PHE A 776 -4.81 -25.50 5.07
N TYR A 777 -5.32 -24.30 5.39
CA TYR A 777 -6.52 -23.74 4.75
C TYR A 777 -6.42 -23.72 3.21
N PHE A 778 -5.27 -23.37 2.65
CA PHE A 778 -5.08 -23.26 1.20
C PHE A 778 -5.20 -24.60 0.48
N PHE A 779 -4.73 -25.71 1.07
CA PHE A 779 -4.96 -27.03 0.48
C PHE A 779 -6.45 -27.42 0.49
N GLY A 780 -7.23 -27.03 1.50
CA GLY A 780 -8.66 -27.37 1.54
C GLY A 780 -9.57 -26.46 0.72
N SER A 781 -9.16 -25.21 0.49
CA SER A 781 -9.90 -24.19 -0.29
C SER A 781 -9.51 -24.12 -1.78
N SER A 782 -8.71 -25.10 -2.24
CA SER A 782 -8.22 -25.22 -3.62
C SER A 782 -7.21 -24.15 -4.05
N GLN A 783 -6.59 -23.45 -3.11
CA GLN A 783 -5.50 -22.49 -3.34
C GLN A 783 -4.12 -23.16 -3.23
N TYR A 784 -3.96 -24.32 -3.88
CA TYR A 784 -2.81 -25.23 -3.67
C TYR A 784 -1.46 -24.57 -3.91
N ASN A 785 -1.37 -23.68 -4.89
CA ASN A 785 -0.09 -23.03 -5.21
C ASN A 785 0.39 -22.16 -4.05
N TYR A 786 -0.50 -21.42 -3.40
CA TYR A 786 -0.19 -20.71 -2.17
C TYR A 786 0.13 -21.67 -1.02
N GLY A 787 -0.59 -22.79 -0.91
CA GLY A 787 -0.27 -23.83 0.07
C GLY A 787 1.17 -24.37 -0.07
N ASN A 788 1.60 -24.69 -1.28
CA ASN A 788 2.96 -25.12 -1.59
C ASN A 788 3.99 -24.03 -1.29
N GLU A 789 3.70 -22.77 -1.66
CA GLU A 789 4.60 -21.65 -1.35
C GLU A 789 4.76 -21.41 0.15
N LEU A 790 3.71 -21.61 0.95
CA LEU A 790 3.81 -21.47 2.40
C LEU A 790 4.61 -22.63 3.04
N LEU A 791 4.54 -23.85 2.48
CA LEU A 791 5.44 -24.95 2.88
C LEU A 791 6.89 -24.64 2.51
N ARG A 792 7.12 -24.10 1.30
CA ARG A 792 8.44 -23.67 0.84
C ARG A 792 9.01 -22.57 1.73
N GLN A 793 8.24 -21.53 2.02
CA GLN A 793 8.63 -20.46 2.93
C GLN A 793 8.99 -20.99 4.32
N PHE A 794 8.18 -21.93 4.85
CA PHE A 794 8.48 -22.57 6.12
C PHE A 794 9.83 -23.30 6.11
N ALA A 795 10.10 -24.11 5.08
CA ALA A 795 11.37 -24.80 4.92
C ALA A 795 12.55 -23.82 4.75
N ASP A 796 12.41 -22.82 3.87
CA ASP A 796 13.44 -21.81 3.63
C ASP A 796 13.78 -21.01 4.91
N PHE A 797 12.78 -20.65 5.71
CA PHE A 797 12.99 -19.92 6.97
C PHE A 797 13.68 -20.76 8.04
N ARG A 798 13.44 -22.08 8.02
CA ARG A 798 13.99 -23.00 9.01
C ARG A 798 15.41 -23.47 8.67
N TYR A 799 15.70 -23.68 7.38
CA TYR A 799 16.93 -24.35 6.95
C TYR A 799 17.86 -23.46 6.14
N ARG A 800 17.33 -22.47 5.40
CA ARG A 800 18.14 -21.59 4.56
C ARG A 800 18.43 -20.26 5.25
N CYS A 801 17.49 -19.71 6.00
CA CYS A 801 17.70 -18.44 6.67
C CYS A 801 18.56 -18.61 7.92
N THR A 802 19.58 -17.76 8.04
CA THR A 802 20.27 -17.54 9.32
C THR A 802 19.32 -16.80 10.27
N PRO A 803 19.52 -16.87 11.60
CA PRO A 803 18.70 -16.08 12.54
C PRO A 803 18.72 -14.58 12.24
N ASP A 804 19.87 -14.06 11.81
CA ASP A 804 20.06 -12.67 11.42
C ASP A 804 19.31 -12.32 10.13
N MET A 805 19.35 -13.20 9.13
CA MET A 805 18.61 -13.06 7.89
C MET A 805 17.10 -13.08 8.13
N LEU A 806 16.63 -14.01 8.96
CA LEU A 806 15.21 -14.11 9.33
C LEU A 806 14.76 -12.86 10.07
N THR A 807 15.57 -12.36 11.01
CA THR A 807 15.31 -11.10 11.71
C THR A 807 15.21 -9.94 10.73
N ALA A 808 16.15 -9.83 9.78
CA ALA A 808 16.12 -8.79 8.75
C ALA A 808 14.87 -8.87 7.84
N ILE A 809 14.45 -10.09 7.48
CA ILE A 809 13.24 -10.33 6.66
C ILE A 809 12.00 -9.90 7.45
N MET A 810 11.86 -10.34 8.69
CA MET A 810 10.70 -10.04 9.53
C MET A 810 10.60 -8.55 9.83
N GLU A 811 11.71 -7.89 10.15
CA GLU A 811 11.75 -6.44 10.36
C GLU A 811 11.25 -5.66 9.13
N ASN A 812 11.38 -6.20 7.92
CA ASN A 812 11.12 -5.46 6.68
C ASN A 812 9.99 -6.04 5.81
N TYR A 813 9.13 -6.90 6.37
CA TYR A 813 8.04 -7.53 5.61
C TYR A 813 6.93 -6.56 5.17
N LEU A 814 6.79 -5.43 5.87
CA LEU A 814 5.78 -4.41 5.64
C LEU A 814 6.40 -3.06 5.29
N VAL A 815 5.62 -2.21 4.62
CA VAL A 815 5.99 -0.82 4.32
C VAL A 815 5.05 0.15 5.02
N ASN A 816 5.56 1.33 5.37
CA ASN A 816 4.77 2.45 5.84
C ASN A 816 5.21 3.74 5.10
N PRO A 817 4.64 4.01 3.91
CA PRO A 817 4.97 5.20 3.12
C PRO A 817 4.64 6.51 3.83
N SER A 818 3.75 6.51 4.82
CA SER A 818 3.31 7.72 5.54
C SER A 818 4.15 8.03 6.78
N GLY A 819 4.73 7.01 7.41
CA GLY A 819 5.37 7.10 8.72
C GLY A 819 4.39 7.22 9.90
N LEU A 820 3.08 7.09 9.66
CA LEU A 820 2.05 7.25 10.69
C LEU A 820 1.69 5.90 11.32
N CYS A 821 1.31 5.93 12.61
CA CYS A 821 0.82 4.75 13.31
C CYS A 821 -0.45 4.20 12.65
N GLY A 822 -0.61 2.88 12.58
CA GLY A 822 -1.76 2.26 11.92
C GLY A 822 -1.76 2.48 10.40
N ARG A 823 -0.62 2.71 9.75
CA ARG A 823 -0.55 2.93 8.29
C ARG A 823 0.46 2.02 7.60
N TRP A 824 0.75 0.89 8.23
CA TRP A 824 1.50 -0.19 7.62
C TRP A 824 0.63 -0.91 6.59
N HIS A 825 1.25 -1.34 5.50
CA HIS A 825 0.61 -2.20 4.51
C HIS A 825 1.65 -3.08 3.78
N GLU A 826 1.14 -4.01 2.98
CA GLU A 826 1.91 -5.00 2.24
C GLU A 826 2.76 -4.35 1.12
N ARG A 827 3.90 -4.95 0.75
CA ARG A 827 4.82 -4.41 -0.26
C ARG A 827 4.28 -4.57 -1.67
N ASP A 828 3.66 -5.69 -2.00
CA ASP A 828 2.96 -5.88 -3.27
C ASP A 828 1.76 -4.94 -3.42
N LEU A 829 1.06 -4.59 -2.34
CA LEU A 829 0.04 -3.54 -2.40
C LEU A 829 0.65 -2.15 -2.72
N LEU A 830 1.85 -1.84 -2.23
CA LEU A 830 2.59 -0.65 -2.68
C LEU A 830 2.86 -0.72 -4.18
N GLN A 831 3.39 -1.86 -4.67
CA GLN A 831 3.69 -2.04 -6.09
C GLN A 831 2.43 -1.92 -6.95
N GLU A 832 1.31 -2.51 -6.56
CA GLU A 832 0.03 -2.41 -7.26
C GLU A 832 -0.49 -0.96 -7.31
N HIS A 833 -0.30 -0.17 -6.24
CA HIS A 833 -0.59 1.27 -6.29
C HIS A 833 0.28 2.00 -7.31
N LEU A 834 1.56 1.67 -7.41
CA LEU A 834 2.46 2.29 -8.38
C LEU A 834 2.11 1.85 -9.81
N ASN A 835 1.80 0.57 -10.02
CA ASN A 835 1.29 0.02 -11.28
C ASN A 835 0.02 0.73 -11.73
N PHE A 836 -0.91 0.98 -10.81
CA PHE A 836 -2.11 1.75 -11.08
C PHE A 836 -1.77 3.17 -11.59
N TRP A 837 -0.87 3.87 -10.89
CA TRP A 837 -0.46 5.22 -11.31
C TRP A 837 0.24 5.20 -12.68
N LEU A 838 1.07 4.20 -12.96
CA LEU A 838 1.71 4.02 -14.26
C LEU A 838 0.67 3.90 -15.38
N LYS A 839 -0.30 2.99 -15.21
CA LYS A 839 -1.44 2.81 -16.12
C LYS A 839 -2.26 4.10 -16.28
N ARG A 840 -2.43 4.89 -15.21
CA ARG A 840 -3.19 6.15 -15.22
C ARG A 840 -2.48 7.26 -15.99
N VAL A 841 -1.20 7.50 -15.71
CA VAL A 841 -0.40 8.55 -16.37
C VAL A 841 -0.25 8.24 -17.86
N PHE A 842 -0.26 6.96 -18.23
CA PHE A 842 0.07 6.49 -19.58
C PHE A 842 -1.09 5.77 -20.29
N ASN A 843 -2.32 6.22 -20.03
CA ASN A 843 -3.50 5.62 -20.64
C ASN A 843 -3.72 6.14 -22.08
N GLY A 844 -2.98 5.60 -23.06
CA GLY A 844 -3.29 5.78 -24.50
C GLY A 844 -2.21 6.37 -25.40
N GLN A 845 -0.92 6.35 -25.04
CA GLN A 845 0.17 6.77 -25.94
C GLN A 845 0.71 5.57 -26.73
N LEU A 846 1.08 5.76 -28.00
CA LEU A 846 1.60 4.75 -28.94
C LEU A 846 2.95 4.12 -28.53
N LEU A 847 3.46 4.38 -27.33
CA LEU A 847 4.74 3.85 -26.88
C LEU A 847 4.52 2.52 -26.14
N THR A 848 5.51 1.63 -26.21
CA THR A 848 5.56 0.40 -25.45
C THR A 848 6.16 0.66 -24.07
N PHE A 849 5.98 -0.29 -23.13
CA PHE A 849 6.60 -0.22 -21.80
C PHE A 849 8.13 -0.11 -21.85
N ASP A 850 8.76 -0.61 -22.91
CA ASP A 850 10.21 -0.53 -23.09
C ASP A 850 10.69 0.75 -23.79
N SER A 851 9.78 1.68 -24.11
CA SER A 851 10.20 2.95 -24.70
C SER A 851 11.04 3.78 -23.71
N SER A 852 12.12 4.38 -24.21
CA SER A 852 13.04 5.18 -23.38
C SER A 852 12.33 6.26 -22.59
N PHE A 853 11.37 6.96 -23.22
CA PHE A 853 10.56 7.97 -22.53
C PHE A 853 9.75 7.38 -21.37
N TYR A 854 9.14 6.22 -21.56
CA TYR A 854 8.31 5.62 -20.51
C TYR A 854 9.17 5.10 -19.35
N ARG A 855 10.24 4.37 -19.66
CA ARG A 855 11.17 3.82 -18.66
C ARG A 855 11.86 4.92 -17.87
N GLU A 856 12.48 5.86 -18.56
CA GLU A 856 13.39 6.83 -17.95
C GLU A 856 12.65 8.05 -17.40
N ALA A 857 11.57 8.52 -18.05
CA ALA A 857 10.90 9.76 -17.65
C ALA A 857 9.56 9.55 -16.94
N VAL A 858 8.91 8.39 -17.10
CA VAL A 858 7.61 8.10 -16.45
C VAL A 858 7.77 7.17 -15.26
N SER A 859 8.34 5.98 -15.45
CA SER A 859 8.41 4.93 -14.43
C SER A 859 9.13 5.40 -13.17
N LEU A 860 10.35 5.92 -13.34
CA LEU A 860 11.19 6.44 -12.24
C LEU A 860 10.57 7.63 -11.49
N ASN A 861 9.62 8.32 -12.11
CA ASN A 861 9.01 9.55 -11.61
C ASN A 861 7.63 9.35 -11.00
N ILE A 862 7.13 8.11 -10.93
CA ILE A 862 5.71 7.85 -10.65
C ILE A 862 5.26 8.30 -9.25
N VAL A 863 6.13 8.16 -8.25
CA VAL A 863 5.87 8.64 -6.89
C VAL A 863 5.74 10.16 -6.87
N GLY A 864 6.59 10.86 -7.62
CA GLY A 864 6.53 12.30 -7.77
C GLY A 864 5.24 12.78 -8.42
N PHE A 865 4.78 12.10 -9.48
CA PHE A 865 3.48 12.40 -10.10
C PHE A 865 2.32 12.23 -9.14
N LYS A 866 2.30 11.11 -8.42
CA LYS A 866 1.30 10.81 -7.40
C LYS A 866 1.28 11.90 -6.33
N ASP A 867 2.42 12.22 -5.73
CA ASP A 867 2.49 13.18 -4.63
C ASP A 867 2.20 14.61 -5.09
N LEU A 868 2.62 14.99 -6.30
CA LEU A 868 2.29 16.29 -6.90
C LEU A 868 0.79 16.43 -7.13
N SER A 869 0.14 15.38 -7.62
CA SER A 869 -1.31 15.39 -7.85
C SER A 869 -2.12 15.58 -6.56
N GLN A 870 -1.58 15.13 -5.41
CA GLN A 870 -2.19 15.33 -4.10
C GLN A 870 -1.89 16.72 -3.54
N SER A 871 -0.65 17.19 -3.69
CA SER A 871 -0.19 18.48 -3.18
C SER A 871 -0.87 19.67 -3.88
N ILE A 872 -1.09 19.60 -5.20
CA ILE A 872 -1.60 20.74 -5.98
C ILE A 872 -2.99 21.21 -5.53
N PHE A 873 -3.87 20.31 -5.09
CA PHE A 873 -5.18 20.68 -4.54
C PHE A 873 -5.02 21.49 -3.25
N LYS A 874 -4.17 21.01 -2.33
CA LYS A 874 -3.86 21.71 -1.08
C LYS A 874 -3.25 23.08 -1.35
N THR A 875 -2.31 23.17 -2.28
CA THR A 875 -1.60 24.42 -2.62
C THR A 875 -2.52 25.47 -3.24
N LEU A 876 -3.54 25.07 -3.99
CA LEU A 876 -4.53 25.99 -4.56
C LEU A 876 -5.70 26.31 -3.62
N GLY A 877 -5.68 25.82 -2.37
CA GLY A 877 -6.81 25.95 -1.45
C GLY A 877 -8.08 25.23 -1.94
N LEU A 878 -7.93 24.34 -2.92
CA LEU A 878 -9.04 23.56 -3.44
C LEU A 878 -9.37 22.48 -2.41
N SER A 879 -10.65 22.34 -2.09
CA SER A 879 -11.12 21.12 -1.46
C SER A 879 -10.68 19.97 -2.36
N PRO A 880 -9.94 18.97 -1.85
CA PRO A 880 -9.63 17.80 -2.63
C PRO A 880 -10.96 17.28 -3.18
N VAL A 881 -11.06 17.07 -4.49
CA VAL A 881 -12.33 16.71 -5.15
C VAL A 881 -12.92 15.42 -4.54
N HIS A 882 -12.10 14.68 -3.79
CA HIS A 882 -12.47 13.51 -3.02
C HIS A 882 -11.71 13.49 -1.68
N SER A 883 -11.83 14.53 -0.84
CA SER A 883 -11.18 14.55 0.49
C SER A 883 -11.84 13.57 1.45
N GLY A 884 -11.41 12.31 1.35
CA GLY A 884 -11.89 11.20 2.15
C GLY A 884 -13.11 10.54 1.52
N HIS A 885 -12.98 9.27 1.13
CA HIS A 885 -14.10 8.40 1.43
C HIS A 885 -14.23 8.44 2.96
N THR A 886 -15.17 9.24 3.46
CA THR A 886 -15.86 8.86 4.68
C THR A 886 -16.22 7.40 4.47
N LEU A 887 -15.80 6.53 5.40
CA LEU A 887 -16.28 5.15 5.47
C LEU A 887 -17.76 5.19 5.09
N ARG A 888 -18.14 4.52 4.00
CA ARG A 888 -19.57 4.42 3.69
C ARG A 888 -20.18 3.77 4.92
N ASP A 889 -21.10 4.49 5.53
CA ASP A 889 -21.75 4.01 6.75
C ASP A 889 -22.47 2.70 6.42
N VAL A 890 -21.91 1.59 6.92
CA VAL A 890 -22.48 0.25 6.75
C VAL A 890 -23.51 -0.06 7.83
N THR A 891 -23.87 0.90 8.68
CA THR A 891 -24.89 0.71 9.73
C THR A 891 -26.21 0.25 9.13
N ALA A 892 -26.62 0.80 7.98
CA ALA A 892 -27.80 0.34 7.26
C ALA A 892 -27.69 -1.13 6.80
N ASP A 893 -26.54 -1.51 6.23
CA ASP A 893 -26.26 -2.89 5.80
C ASP A 893 -26.30 -3.86 7.00
N ILE A 894 -25.65 -3.51 8.11
CA ILE A 894 -25.62 -4.28 9.36
C ILE A 894 -27.03 -4.43 9.93
N ASN A 895 -27.82 -3.36 9.93
CA ASN A 895 -29.19 -3.37 10.43
C ASN A 895 -30.11 -4.25 9.57
N HIS A 896 -29.95 -4.19 8.25
CA HIS A 896 -30.72 -5.01 7.32
C HIS A 896 -30.41 -6.50 7.51
N LEU A 897 -29.12 -6.86 7.62
CA LEU A 897 -28.70 -8.23 7.96
C LEU A 897 -29.20 -8.65 9.35
N GLY A 898 -29.08 -7.77 10.33
CA GLY A 898 -29.49 -8.01 11.72
C GLY A 898 -30.98 -8.30 11.88
N LEU A 899 -31.84 -7.68 11.06
CA LEU A 899 -33.27 -8.01 10.97
C LEU A 899 -33.48 -9.41 10.39
N SER A 900 -32.83 -9.72 9.26
CA SER A 900 -32.90 -11.06 8.66
C SER A 900 -32.42 -12.14 9.63
N PHE A 901 -31.38 -11.87 10.43
CA PHE A 901 -30.91 -12.80 11.43
C PHE A 901 -31.94 -13.08 12.53
N LEU A 902 -32.76 -12.09 12.90
CA LEU A 902 -33.84 -12.27 13.88
C LEU A 902 -35.03 -13.02 13.27
N ASP A 903 -35.52 -12.55 12.11
CA ASP A 903 -36.75 -13.06 11.49
C ASP A 903 -36.65 -14.55 11.18
N GLU A 904 -35.46 -15.00 10.77
CA GLU A 904 -35.18 -16.40 10.45
C GLU A 904 -34.64 -17.20 11.66
N ASN A 905 -34.58 -16.58 12.86
CA ASN A 905 -33.96 -17.13 14.08
C ASN A 905 -32.54 -17.68 13.84
N LEU A 906 -31.76 -16.97 13.03
CA LEU A 906 -30.40 -17.35 12.67
C LEU A 906 -29.50 -17.28 13.91
N HIS A 907 -28.66 -18.30 14.04
CA HIS A 907 -27.59 -18.42 15.03
C HIS A 907 -28.03 -18.78 16.47
N ILE A 908 -29.30 -19.12 16.67
CA ILE A 908 -29.77 -19.86 17.84
C ILE A 908 -29.84 -21.33 17.43
N TYR A 909 -29.23 -22.23 18.20
CA TYR A 909 -29.23 -23.66 17.89
C TYR A 909 -30.64 -24.20 17.76
N THR A 910 -30.94 -24.80 16.61
CA THR A 910 -32.24 -25.43 16.33
C THR A 910 -32.01 -26.84 15.77
N PRO A 911 -32.33 -27.89 16.54
CA PRO A 911 -32.15 -29.28 16.10
C PRO A 911 -32.84 -29.57 14.76
N GLY A 912 -32.13 -30.27 13.87
CA GLY A 912 -32.64 -30.69 12.56
C GLY A 912 -32.80 -29.58 11.52
N ARG A 913 -32.31 -28.36 11.79
CA ARG A 913 -32.30 -27.27 10.82
C ARG A 913 -31.35 -27.62 9.66
N ALA A 914 -31.92 -27.69 8.45
CA ALA A 914 -31.23 -28.16 7.25
C ALA A 914 -30.88 -27.00 6.31
N GLN A 915 -29.86 -27.25 5.47
CA GLN A 915 -29.54 -26.46 4.28
C GLN A 915 -29.26 -27.40 3.11
N THR A 916 -29.35 -26.90 1.90
CA THR A 916 -29.04 -27.68 0.68
C THR A 916 -27.55 -27.97 0.51
N PHE A 917 -26.69 -27.26 1.25
CA PHE A 917 -25.24 -27.44 1.22
C PHE A 917 -24.66 -27.52 2.63
N ALA A 918 -23.55 -28.25 2.75
CA ALA A 918 -22.70 -28.27 3.93
C ALA A 918 -21.32 -27.73 3.53
N CYS A 919 -20.90 -26.63 4.16
CA CYS A 919 -19.56 -26.10 3.96
C CYS A 919 -18.53 -27.13 4.45
N LYS A 920 -17.53 -27.45 3.64
CA LYS A 920 -16.43 -28.30 4.10
C LYS A 920 -15.42 -27.43 4.84
N ASP A 921 -14.96 -27.86 6.01
CA ASP A 921 -13.89 -27.14 6.72
C ASP A 921 -12.59 -27.23 5.92
N SER A 922 -12.17 -26.10 5.33
CA SER A 922 -10.95 -25.99 4.53
C SER A 922 -9.68 -26.37 5.30
N VAL A 923 -9.64 -26.18 6.63
CA VAL A 923 -8.46 -26.51 7.42
C VAL A 923 -8.35 -28.03 7.55
N THR A 924 -9.42 -28.68 7.99
CA THR A 924 -9.48 -30.14 8.13
C THR A 924 -9.21 -30.83 6.80
N ARG A 925 -9.90 -30.41 5.74
CA ARG A 925 -9.69 -30.95 4.39
C ARG A 925 -8.27 -30.71 3.89
N GLY A 926 -7.67 -29.58 4.23
CA GLY A 926 -6.28 -29.29 3.90
C GLY A 926 -5.31 -30.23 4.61
N GLY A 927 -5.56 -30.49 5.90
CA GLY A 927 -4.79 -31.45 6.67
C GLY A 927 -4.90 -32.87 6.14
N GLU A 928 -6.10 -33.31 5.78
CA GLU A 928 -6.33 -34.60 5.12
C GLU A 928 -5.51 -34.73 3.84
N LYS A 929 -5.48 -33.69 2.99
CA LYS A 929 -4.69 -33.71 1.75
C LYS A 929 -3.18 -33.76 2.01
N LEU A 930 -2.70 -33.07 3.05
CA LEU A 930 -1.29 -33.11 3.43
C LEU A 930 -0.88 -34.52 3.87
N LEU A 931 -1.74 -35.20 4.65
CA LEU A 931 -1.58 -36.59 5.04
C LEU A 931 -1.70 -37.57 3.85
N ASP A 932 -2.55 -37.24 2.86
CA ASP A 932 -2.78 -38.02 1.64
C ASP A 932 -1.71 -37.70 0.55
N GLY A 933 -0.44 -37.64 0.96
CA GLY A 933 0.72 -37.58 0.06
C GLY A 933 1.09 -36.19 -0.49
N LYS A 934 0.32 -35.11 -0.22
CA LYS A 934 0.74 -33.77 -0.68
C LYS A 934 1.99 -33.26 0.02
N LEU A 935 2.16 -33.55 1.31
CA LEU A 935 3.38 -33.19 2.03
C LEU A 935 4.59 -33.96 1.48
N GLU A 936 4.46 -35.26 1.26
CA GLU A 936 5.51 -36.10 0.67
C GLU A 936 5.91 -35.62 -0.72
N SER A 937 4.92 -35.31 -1.58
CA SER A 937 5.17 -34.74 -2.91
C SER A 937 5.94 -33.42 -2.85
N PHE A 938 5.63 -32.55 -1.89
CA PHE A 938 6.36 -31.30 -1.69
C PHE A 938 7.81 -31.56 -1.28
N LEU A 939 8.04 -32.46 -0.31
CA LEU A 939 9.37 -32.76 0.20
C LEU A 939 10.27 -33.38 -0.89
N ASN A 940 9.73 -34.31 -1.69
CA ASN A 940 10.46 -34.89 -2.82
C ASN A 940 10.87 -33.84 -3.86
N GLN A 941 10.01 -32.86 -4.13
CA GLN A 941 10.33 -31.76 -5.04
C GLN A 941 11.37 -30.82 -4.42
N TYR A 942 11.21 -30.49 -3.14
CA TYR A 942 12.12 -29.62 -2.41
C TYR A 942 13.55 -30.18 -2.40
N ASP A 943 13.71 -31.48 -2.11
CA ASP A 943 15.02 -32.15 -2.08
C ASP A 943 15.69 -32.19 -3.45
N ALA A 944 14.91 -32.38 -4.52
CA ALA A 944 15.42 -32.40 -5.89
C ALA A 944 15.92 -31.01 -6.36
N GLU A 945 15.30 -29.94 -5.88
CA GLU A 945 15.72 -28.56 -6.17
C GLU A 945 16.93 -28.15 -5.31
N ASP A 946 17.09 -28.70 -4.10
CA ASP A 946 18.12 -28.31 -3.14
C ASP A 946 19.44 -29.13 -3.24
N PHE A 947 19.43 -30.39 -3.70
CA PHE A 947 20.67 -31.21 -3.90
C PHE A 947 21.67 -30.58 -4.89
N ILE A 948 21.25 -29.56 -5.63
CA ILE A 948 22.04 -28.90 -6.68
C ILE A 948 22.60 -27.54 -6.20
N ASP A 949 22.09 -27.00 -5.08
CA ASP A 949 22.58 -25.77 -4.44
C ASP A 949 23.75 -26.05 -3.43
N SER A 950 23.97 -27.32 -3.06
CA SER A 950 25.12 -27.81 -2.27
C SER A 950 26.31 -28.19 -3.15
#